data_AF-A0A916N8S2-F1
#
_entry.id   AF-A0A916N8S2-F1
#
_cell.length_a   1.000
_cell.length_b   1.000
_cell.length_c   1.000
_cell.angle_alpha   90.00
_cell.angle_beta   90.00
_cell.angle_gamma   90.00
#
_symmetry.space_group_name_H-M   'P 1'
#
loop_
_entity.id
_entity.type
_entity.pdbx_description
1 polymer ?
#
loop_
_entity_poly.entity_id
_entity_poly.type
_entity_poly.pdbx_seq_one_letter_code
_entity_poly.pdbx_strand_id
1 'polypeptide(L)'
;MTRLRSIIRHWQIASVMLALAGCAGETAHRQGIEMLSLGRQEEGLAKLEQAAREAPDNPVYVHAYRNAQQRIAFRLLAEAQVEKSAGRFDAAEALYRRVLTLDPANADGMAGLVATEQGRRHAVLISDAKALIGANDLEAAERKITMVLEENPAQAEARALHQSIAEKSGREQVVTPALRKSFQQPTTLEFHDANIKQVLEALSTHSGLNFVLDKDVPANLAVTVFLRDVSVAQALDVILTTNQLKQRVLNDTTLLIYPDTVAKQDDHQDLVVRNFFLANAEAKQVLTMLQTVLKLKHVYADDKLNLLIVRDTPATIQLAERLVATQDVAEPEVMLELAVVEVTRSQLQNLGIQYPNQLTLTPLPSTGNTLTLKDLGNLKSNRVGAEISPLILNLQDDANASNLLANPRIRTHNREKALIRIGDRVPIITTTATSTGFVSENVQYVDVGLKLEVEPIIYPNDEIAIKLALEVSALGAQSKSASGTISYQISGRNAATVLRLKDGETQILGGLINDDDRKTANRVPGLSQFPVLGRLFANEGNNNQKSELVLSITPRIVRGLVPPSQVPSQFWSGTENNPRLRSAVPLKASNDADKAPATPAPAPAVPATPEPAAAAPALLHWDGPAEVAVGGTFKLALQVSSQVGITDFPLQVKYDPTVLEAIDVIPGAFMAQGNAKTAFSKRIAPADGLIVLSQKRTGGTDDPMAGANGDGRLVEIEYRALKPSTATRITTLATDPLGSGSQVLGPVSPAAFAITVSPP
;
A
#
# COMPACT_ATOMS: atom_id res chain seq x y z
N MET A 1 -74.17 25.43 -3.13
CA MET A 1 -73.15 25.58 -4.20
C MET A 1 -72.06 26.63 -3.90
N THR A 2 -72.27 27.60 -3.00
CA THR A 2 -71.29 28.66 -2.66
C THR A 2 -70.11 28.20 -1.79
N ARG A 3 -70.29 27.21 -0.89
CA ARG A 3 -69.19 26.68 -0.05
C ARG A 3 -68.17 25.81 -0.81
N LEU A 4 -68.60 25.08 -1.85
CA LEU A 4 -67.71 24.22 -2.64
C LEU A 4 -66.73 25.05 -3.50
N ARG A 5 -67.20 26.17 -4.05
CA ARG A 5 -66.35 27.12 -4.81
C ARG A 5 -65.31 27.82 -3.94
N SER A 6 -65.62 28.07 -2.66
CA SER A 6 -64.65 28.62 -1.70
C SER A 6 -63.52 27.63 -1.41
N ILE A 7 -63.86 26.35 -1.17
CA ILE A 7 -62.86 25.31 -0.88
C ILE A 7 -61.93 25.07 -2.07
N ILE A 8 -62.48 25.01 -3.29
CA ILE A 8 -61.70 24.86 -4.52
C ILE A 8 -60.76 26.05 -4.73
N ARG A 9 -61.21 27.28 -4.44
CA ARG A 9 -60.37 28.49 -4.56
C ARG A 9 -59.25 28.54 -3.51
N HIS A 10 -59.49 28.07 -2.29
CA HIS A 10 -58.43 27.97 -1.27
C HIS A 10 -57.42 26.87 -1.60
N TRP A 11 -57.88 25.74 -2.17
CA TRP A 11 -56.99 24.69 -2.67
C TRP A 11 -56.14 25.16 -3.86
N GLN A 12 -56.71 25.94 -4.79
CA GLN A 12 -55.95 26.50 -5.91
C GLN A 12 -54.92 27.55 -5.46
N ILE A 13 -55.24 28.38 -4.46
CA ILE A 13 -54.27 29.34 -3.92
C ILE A 13 -53.15 28.61 -3.16
N ALA A 14 -53.48 27.56 -2.39
CA ALA A 14 -52.48 26.77 -1.67
C ALA A 14 -51.56 25.97 -2.60
N SER A 15 -52.09 25.41 -3.69
CA SER A 15 -51.28 24.69 -4.69
C SER A 15 -50.42 25.62 -5.55
N VAL A 16 -50.88 26.85 -5.83
CA VAL A 16 -50.05 27.89 -6.48
C VAL A 16 -48.92 28.38 -5.56
N MET A 17 -49.16 28.52 -4.25
CA MET A 17 -48.08 28.84 -3.30
C MET A 17 -47.06 27.70 -3.14
N LEU A 18 -47.49 26.43 -3.15
CA LEU A 18 -46.56 25.29 -3.12
C LEU A 18 -45.72 25.20 -4.40
N ALA A 19 -46.32 25.50 -5.57
CA ALA A 19 -45.61 25.51 -6.85
C ALA A 19 -44.57 26.64 -6.95
N LEU A 20 -44.85 27.81 -6.36
CA LEU A 20 -43.91 28.94 -6.30
C LEU A 20 -42.75 28.68 -5.32
N ALA A 21 -42.98 27.98 -4.21
CA ALA A 21 -41.92 27.60 -3.27
C ALA A 21 -40.94 26.57 -3.87
N GLY A 22 -41.42 25.64 -4.70
CA GLY A 22 -40.57 24.68 -5.41
C GLY A 22 -39.63 25.33 -6.44
N CYS A 23 -40.07 26.39 -7.12
CA CYS A 23 -39.27 27.05 -8.16
C CYS A 23 -38.13 27.92 -7.60
N ALA A 24 -38.30 28.53 -6.42
CA ALA A 24 -37.27 29.38 -5.81
C ALA A 24 -36.04 28.57 -5.39
N GLY A 25 -36.24 27.46 -4.66
CA GLY A 25 -35.16 26.59 -4.20
C GLY A 25 -34.37 25.94 -5.35
N GLU A 26 -35.05 25.58 -6.44
CA GLU A 26 -34.41 25.00 -7.62
C GLU A 26 -33.51 26.00 -8.35
N THR A 27 -33.94 27.26 -8.45
CA THR A 27 -33.11 28.32 -9.05
C THR A 27 -31.87 28.63 -8.21
N ALA A 28 -32.01 28.74 -6.88
CA ALA A 28 -30.90 28.97 -5.97
C ALA A 28 -29.89 27.80 -6.00
N HIS A 29 -30.38 26.56 -6.04
CA HIS A 29 -29.55 25.37 -6.15
C HIS A 29 -28.74 25.34 -7.46
N ARG A 30 -29.39 25.63 -8.60
CA ARG A 30 -28.73 25.64 -9.91
C ARG A 30 -27.66 26.73 -10.01
N GLN A 31 -27.98 27.94 -9.55
CA GLN A 31 -27.02 29.05 -9.49
C GLN A 31 -25.85 28.75 -8.56
N GLY A 32 -26.10 28.08 -7.43
CA GLY A 32 -25.05 27.66 -6.50
C GLY A 32 -24.07 26.69 -7.13
N ILE A 33 -24.56 25.67 -7.86
CA ILE A 33 -23.73 24.72 -8.59
C ILE A 33 -22.94 25.42 -9.71
N GLU A 34 -23.58 26.31 -10.45
CA GLU A 34 -22.94 27.07 -11.54
C GLU A 34 -21.80 27.95 -11.01
N MET A 35 -22.02 28.69 -9.92
CA MET A 35 -20.98 29.52 -9.32
C MET A 35 -19.81 28.70 -8.76
N LEU A 36 -20.07 27.52 -8.21
CA LEU A 36 -19.02 26.58 -7.81
C LEU A 36 -18.22 26.08 -9.02
N SER A 37 -18.86 25.86 -10.17
CA SER A 37 -18.17 25.47 -11.40
C SER A 37 -17.29 26.59 -11.98
N LEU A 38 -17.66 27.85 -11.76
CA LEU A 38 -16.90 29.04 -12.14
C LEU A 38 -15.79 29.43 -11.15
N GLY A 39 -15.56 28.63 -10.10
CA GLY A 39 -14.55 28.87 -9.08
C GLY A 39 -14.94 29.91 -8.01
N ARG A 40 -16.16 30.46 -8.05
CA ARG A 40 -16.69 31.41 -7.06
C ARG A 40 -17.34 30.68 -5.89
N GLN A 41 -16.48 30.20 -5.01
CA GLN A 41 -16.88 29.20 -4.01
C GLN A 41 -17.73 29.75 -2.87
N GLU A 42 -17.43 30.95 -2.38
CA GLU A 42 -18.16 31.54 -1.25
C GLU A 42 -19.56 32.00 -1.70
N GLU A 43 -19.64 32.62 -2.87
CA GLU A 43 -20.93 33.00 -3.48
C GLU A 43 -21.78 31.76 -3.80
N GLY A 44 -21.16 30.70 -4.32
CA GLY A 44 -21.83 29.43 -4.62
C GLY A 44 -22.32 28.72 -3.35
N LEU A 45 -21.52 28.71 -2.27
CA LEU A 45 -21.92 28.12 -1.00
C LEU A 45 -23.10 28.88 -0.37
N ALA A 46 -23.07 30.22 -0.39
CA ALA A 46 -24.16 31.04 0.13
C ALA A 46 -25.49 30.78 -0.63
N LYS A 47 -25.43 30.54 -1.94
CA LYS A 47 -26.61 30.18 -2.74
C LYS A 47 -27.13 28.77 -2.44
N LEU A 48 -26.24 27.81 -2.20
CA LEU A 48 -26.66 26.48 -1.75
C LEU A 48 -27.22 26.49 -0.33
N GLU A 49 -26.68 27.34 0.55
CA GLU A 49 -27.22 27.54 1.89
C GLU A 49 -28.64 28.12 1.82
N GLN A 50 -28.87 29.11 0.95
CA GLN A 50 -30.20 29.64 0.68
C GLN A 50 -31.16 28.53 0.24
N ALA A 51 -30.77 27.69 -0.72
CA ALA A 51 -31.59 26.57 -1.19
C ALA A 51 -31.90 25.54 -0.08
N ALA A 52 -30.92 25.23 0.78
CA ALA A 52 -31.10 24.31 1.91
C ALA A 52 -32.00 24.87 3.01
N ARG A 53 -31.97 26.19 3.25
CA ARG A 53 -32.88 26.88 4.19
C ARG A 53 -34.31 26.97 3.67
N GLU A 54 -34.48 27.16 2.37
CA GLU A 54 -35.80 27.26 1.73
C GLU A 54 -36.55 25.91 1.70
N ALA A 55 -35.84 24.78 1.59
CA ALA A 55 -36.43 23.44 1.62
C ALA A 55 -35.58 22.44 2.45
N PRO A 56 -35.72 22.45 3.80
CA PRO A 56 -34.93 21.60 4.70
C PRO A 56 -35.24 20.10 4.58
N ASP A 57 -36.44 19.75 4.12
CA ASP A 57 -36.87 18.35 3.92
C ASP A 57 -36.38 17.76 2.58
N ASN A 58 -35.78 18.57 1.70
CA ASN A 58 -35.24 18.09 0.44
C ASN A 58 -33.79 17.59 0.62
N PRO A 59 -33.55 16.26 0.58
CA PRO A 59 -32.23 15.70 0.85
C PRO A 59 -31.19 16.14 -0.18
N VAL A 60 -31.59 16.49 -1.41
CA VAL A 60 -30.67 16.90 -2.48
C VAL A 60 -30.00 18.24 -2.16
N TYR A 61 -30.77 19.22 -1.69
CA TYR A 61 -30.26 20.56 -1.40
C TYR A 61 -29.39 20.58 -0.14
N VAL A 62 -29.85 19.89 0.92
CA VAL A 62 -29.08 19.74 2.15
C VAL A 62 -27.76 19.01 1.88
N HIS A 63 -27.79 17.93 1.12
CA HIS A 63 -26.58 17.18 0.74
C HIS A 63 -25.63 18.02 -0.13
N ALA A 64 -26.15 18.76 -1.10
CA ALA A 64 -25.32 19.62 -1.96
C ALA A 64 -24.64 20.75 -1.18
N TYR A 65 -25.36 21.40 -0.26
CA TYR A 65 -24.79 22.40 0.65
C TYR A 65 -23.71 21.79 1.54
N ARG A 66 -24.00 20.67 2.22
CA ARG A 66 -23.04 19.97 3.10
C ARG A 66 -21.78 19.54 2.34
N ASN A 67 -21.92 19.01 1.13
CA ASN A 67 -20.78 18.62 0.31
C ASN A 67 -19.95 19.82 -0.14
N ALA A 68 -20.59 20.92 -0.55
CA ALA A 68 -19.88 22.15 -0.92
C ALA A 68 -19.13 22.74 0.28
N GLN A 69 -19.77 22.79 1.44
CA GLN A 69 -19.18 23.24 2.71
C GLN A 69 -17.94 22.41 3.07
N GLN A 70 -18.05 21.08 3.02
CA GLN A 70 -16.94 20.17 3.30
C GLN A 70 -15.77 20.33 2.31
N ARG A 71 -16.04 20.48 1.01
CA ARG A 71 -14.98 20.68 0.00
C ARG A 71 -14.21 21.97 0.22
N ILE A 72 -14.90 23.05 0.57
CA ILE A 72 -14.27 24.34 0.86
C ILE A 72 -13.45 24.26 2.15
N ALA A 73 -14.03 23.68 3.21
CA ALA A 73 -13.34 23.46 4.48
C ALA A 73 -12.06 22.63 4.31
N PHE A 74 -12.13 21.52 3.56
CA PHE A 74 -10.98 20.66 3.30
C PHE A 74 -9.86 21.40 2.57
N ARG A 75 -10.18 22.24 1.58
CA ARG A 75 -9.18 23.05 0.88
C ARG A 75 -8.52 24.07 1.81
N LEU A 76 -9.31 24.79 2.60
CA LEU A 76 -8.80 25.78 3.55
C LEU A 76 -7.93 25.13 4.63
N LEU A 77 -8.29 23.93 5.10
CA LEU A 77 -7.47 23.15 6.03
C LEU A 77 -6.13 22.73 5.41
N ALA A 78 -6.13 22.30 4.13
CA ALA A 78 -4.91 21.96 3.41
C ALA A 78 -3.99 23.19 3.24
N GLU A 79 -4.56 24.34 2.87
CA GLU A 79 -3.81 25.61 2.75
C GLU A 79 -3.26 26.07 4.11
N ALA A 80 -4.05 25.95 5.18
CA ALA A 80 -3.61 26.27 6.55
C ALA A 80 -2.44 25.39 7.00
N GLN A 81 -2.45 24.11 6.63
CA GLN A 81 -1.36 23.18 6.92
C GLN A 81 -0.07 23.55 6.18
N VAL A 82 -0.17 24.02 4.93
CA VAL A 82 0.98 24.52 4.15
C VAL A 82 1.56 25.80 4.76
N GLU A 83 0.71 26.74 5.15
CA GLU A 83 1.16 27.98 5.81
C GLU A 83 1.83 27.70 7.16
N LYS A 84 1.29 26.76 7.93
CA LYS A 84 1.88 26.31 9.20
C LYS A 84 3.24 25.64 8.99
N SER A 85 3.38 24.75 8.01
CA SER A 85 4.67 24.09 7.73
C SER A 85 5.72 25.05 7.17
N ALA A 86 5.29 26.13 6.51
CA ALA A 86 6.15 27.23 6.08
C ALA A 86 6.55 28.20 7.23
N GLY A 87 6.09 27.97 8.46
CA GLY A 87 6.37 28.83 9.63
C GLY A 87 5.55 30.13 9.67
N ARG A 88 4.56 30.30 8.77
CA ARG A 88 3.68 31.48 8.71
C ARG A 88 2.43 31.27 9.56
N PHE A 89 2.63 31.26 10.88
CA PHE A 89 1.56 30.95 11.85
C PHE A 89 0.35 31.89 11.79
N ASP A 90 0.54 33.17 11.47
CA ASP A 90 -0.56 34.16 11.41
C ASP A 90 -1.50 33.91 10.21
N ALA A 91 -0.94 33.50 9.07
CA ALA A 91 -1.70 33.12 7.88
C ALA A 91 -2.48 31.81 8.12
N ALA A 92 -1.84 30.82 8.76
CA ALA A 92 -2.49 29.57 9.14
C ALA A 92 -3.65 29.80 10.14
N GLU A 93 -3.46 30.67 11.13
CA GLU A 93 -4.49 31.04 12.11
C GLU A 93 -5.71 31.68 11.45
N ALA A 94 -5.50 32.59 10.49
CA ALA A 94 -6.57 33.21 9.72
C ALA A 94 -7.38 32.18 8.92
N LEU A 95 -6.71 31.21 8.30
CA LEU A 95 -7.36 30.14 7.54
C LEU A 95 -8.15 29.18 8.43
N TYR A 96 -7.60 28.75 9.57
CA TYR A 96 -8.34 27.92 10.53
C TYR A 96 -9.56 28.65 11.11
N ARG A 97 -9.45 29.95 11.41
CA ARG A 97 -10.62 30.76 11.80
C ARG A 97 -11.67 30.80 10.70
N ARG A 98 -11.27 30.93 9.43
CA ARG A 98 -12.20 30.90 8.29
C ARG A 98 -12.92 29.56 8.19
N VAL A 99 -12.25 28.43 8.44
CA VAL A 99 -12.90 27.11 8.53
C VAL A 99 -13.95 27.09 9.65
N LEU A 100 -13.64 27.62 10.83
CA LEU A 100 -14.58 27.66 11.95
C LEU A 100 -15.76 28.63 11.74
N THR A 101 -15.60 29.66 10.90
CA THR A 101 -16.75 30.47 10.47
C THR A 101 -17.70 29.72 9.54
N LEU A 102 -17.19 28.76 8.76
CA LEU A 102 -18.00 27.92 7.89
C LEU A 102 -18.63 26.75 8.66
N ASP A 103 -17.88 26.12 9.55
CA ASP A 103 -18.33 25.01 10.37
C ASP A 103 -17.76 25.14 11.80
N PRO A 104 -18.56 25.69 12.74
CA PRO A 104 -18.14 25.85 14.13
C PRO A 104 -17.82 24.54 14.85
N ALA A 105 -18.33 23.40 14.38
CA ALA A 105 -18.12 22.10 14.99
C ALA A 105 -16.95 21.31 14.38
N ASN A 106 -16.20 21.93 13.46
CA ASN A 106 -15.10 21.26 12.77
C ASN A 106 -13.91 20.99 13.72
N ALA A 107 -13.72 19.72 14.06
CA ALA A 107 -12.66 19.25 14.96
C ALA A 107 -11.25 19.60 14.44
N ASP A 108 -11.01 19.48 13.14
CA ASP A 108 -9.71 19.74 12.53
C ASP A 108 -9.35 21.22 12.55
N GLY A 109 -10.35 22.10 12.37
CA GLY A 109 -10.17 23.55 12.50
C GLY A 109 -9.79 23.97 13.92
N MET A 110 -10.46 23.41 14.93
CA MET A 110 -10.15 23.69 16.34
C MET A 110 -8.78 23.13 16.74
N ALA A 111 -8.48 21.89 16.37
CA ALA A 111 -7.18 21.27 16.62
C ALA A 111 -6.04 22.04 15.90
N GLY A 112 -6.31 22.52 14.68
CA GLY A 112 -5.38 23.32 13.89
C GLY A 112 -4.99 24.64 14.56
N LEU A 113 -5.95 25.35 15.17
CA LEU A 113 -5.67 26.57 15.94
C LEU A 113 -4.78 26.30 17.15
N VAL A 114 -5.10 25.28 17.93
CA VAL A 114 -4.29 24.89 19.11
C VAL A 114 -2.88 24.50 18.68
N ALA A 115 -2.74 23.70 17.63
CA ALA A 115 -1.44 23.30 17.10
C ALA A 115 -0.62 24.48 16.55
N THR A 116 -1.28 25.50 15.99
CA THR A 116 -0.62 26.72 15.48
C THR A 116 -0.07 27.56 16.64
N GLU A 117 -0.83 27.70 17.72
CA GLU A 117 -0.38 28.39 18.93
C GLU A 117 0.77 27.65 19.62
N GLN A 118 0.68 26.32 19.73
CA GLN A 118 1.76 25.46 20.23
C GLN A 118 3.02 25.60 19.38
N GLY A 119 2.89 25.53 18.05
CA GLY A 119 4.01 25.71 17.12
C GLY A 119 4.70 27.07 17.27
N ARG A 120 3.93 28.14 17.48
CA ARG A 120 4.48 29.49 17.76
C ARG A 120 5.30 29.50 19.05
N ARG A 121 4.82 28.89 20.13
CA ARG A 121 5.54 28.77 21.40
C ARG A 121 6.82 27.93 21.26
N HIS A 122 6.74 26.80 20.56
CA HIS A 122 7.91 25.93 20.29
C HIS A 122 8.96 26.65 19.46
N ALA A 123 8.57 27.43 18.45
CA ALA A 123 9.50 28.21 17.64
C ALA A 123 10.31 29.21 18.48
N VAL A 124 9.66 29.89 19.43
CA VAL A 124 10.32 30.80 20.38
C VAL A 124 11.30 30.04 21.27
N LEU A 125 10.87 28.93 21.89
CA LEU A 125 11.73 28.11 22.75
C LEU A 125 12.94 27.52 22.02
N ILE A 126 12.76 27.09 20.78
CA ILE A 126 13.84 26.60 19.91
C ILE A 126 14.81 27.74 19.57
N SER A 127 14.31 28.94 19.29
CA SER A 127 15.16 30.11 19.02
C SER A 127 15.95 30.55 20.25
N ASP A 128 15.34 30.54 21.44
CA ASP A 128 15.99 30.78 22.73
C ASP A 128 17.08 29.74 22.98
N ALA A 129 16.78 28.45 22.76
CA ALA A 129 17.74 27.38 22.93
C ALA A 129 18.92 27.51 21.96
N LYS A 130 18.69 27.90 20.69
CA LYS A 130 19.77 28.20 19.73
C LYS A 130 20.66 29.35 20.22
N ALA A 131 20.07 30.41 20.78
CA ALA A 131 20.83 31.52 21.37
C ALA A 131 21.66 31.09 22.59
N LEU A 132 21.10 30.26 23.48
CA LEU A 132 21.79 29.72 24.66
C LEU A 132 22.95 28.78 24.29
N ILE A 133 22.77 27.95 23.26
CA ILE A 133 23.85 27.11 22.70
C ILE A 133 24.99 27.99 22.16
N GLY A 134 24.65 29.10 21.49
CA GLY A 134 25.64 30.10 21.04
C GLY A 134 26.39 30.78 22.19
N ALA A 135 25.72 30.96 23.34
CA ALA A 135 26.30 31.48 24.58
C ALA A 135 27.02 30.41 25.43
N ASN A 136 27.12 29.16 24.95
CA ASN A 136 27.72 28.02 25.65
C ASN A 136 27.02 27.61 26.97
N ASP A 137 25.77 28.02 27.19
CA ASP A 137 24.94 27.58 28.33
C ASP A 137 24.09 26.35 27.92
N LEU A 138 24.75 25.18 27.96
CA LEU A 138 24.17 23.92 27.48
C LEU A 138 23.04 23.40 28.40
N GLU A 139 23.10 23.66 29.70
CA GLU A 139 22.07 23.20 30.65
C GLU A 139 20.77 24.00 30.50
N ALA A 140 20.86 25.33 30.31
CA ALA A 140 19.67 26.13 30.05
C ALA A 140 19.05 25.80 28.69
N ALA A 141 19.86 25.51 27.68
CA ALA A 141 19.39 25.05 26.36
C ALA A 141 18.71 23.68 26.45
N GLU A 142 19.27 22.72 27.19
CA GLU A 142 18.68 21.38 27.40
C GLU A 142 17.29 21.50 28.01
N ARG A 143 17.12 22.27 29.10
CA ARG A 143 15.81 22.47 29.73
C ARG A 143 14.74 23.00 28.77
N LYS A 144 15.10 23.96 27.92
CA LYS A 144 14.18 24.55 26.92
C LYS A 144 13.79 23.55 25.84
N ILE A 145 14.73 22.71 25.40
CA ILE A 145 14.48 21.68 24.39
C ILE A 145 13.69 20.50 24.95
N THR A 146 13.96 20.09 26.19
CA THR A 146 13.19 19.03 26.86
C THR A 146 11.72 19.41 27.00
N MET A 147 11.41 20.66 27.36
CA MET A 147 10.02 21.15 27.38
C MET A 147 9.31 20.99 26.03
N VAL A 148 10.01 21.27 24.91
CA VAL A 148 9.45 21.10 23.57
C VAL A 148 9.25 19.61 23.23
N LEU A 149 10.18 18.74 23.64
CA LEU A 149 10.11 17.30 23.37
C LEU A 149 9.10 16.56 24.24
N GLU A 150 8.82 17.06 25.46
CA GLU A 150 7.76 16.56 26.32
C GLU A 150 6.37 16.85 25.72
N GLU A 151 6.17 18.03 25.14
CA GLU A 151 4.91 18.40 24.49
C GLU A 151 4.76 17.82 23.07
N ASN A 152 5.83 17.78 22.29
CA ASN A 152 5.86 17.20 20.95
C ASN A 152 7.12 16.37 20.73
N PRO A 153 7.06 15.06 21.04
CA PRO A 153 8.18 14.16 20.87
C PRO A 153 8.70 14.10 19.45
N ALA A 154 7.87 14.37 18.43
CA ALA A 154 8.18 14.21 17.01
C ALA A 154 8.87 15.42 16.35
N GLN A 155 9.08 16.53 17.08
CA GLN A 155 9.65 17.76 16.53
C GLN A 155 11.12 17.56 16.08
N ALA A 156 11.36 17.58 14.77
CA ALA A 156 12.67 17.27 14.18
C ALA A 156 13.79 18.23 14.61
N GLU A 157 13.54 19.55 14.62
CA GLU A 157 14.53 20.55 15.04
C GLU A 157 14.92 20.40 16.52
N ALA A 158 13.96 20.11 17.39
CA ALA A 158 14.21 19.93 18.82
C ALA A 158 15.07 18.69 19.08
N ARG A 159 14.83 17.58 18.37
CA ARG A 159 15.67 16.37 18.46
C ARG A 159 17.09 16.60 17.96
N ALA A 160 17.24 17.28 16.82
CA ALA A 160 18.56 17.60 16.28
C ALA A 160 19.35 18.48 17.26
N LEU A 161 18.69 19.46 17.89
CA LEU A 161 19.30 20.27 18.94
C LEU A 161 19.61 19.46 20.20
N HIS A 162 18.71 18.59 20.65
CA HIS A 162 18.94 17.69 21.78
C HIS A 162 20.15 16.77 21.55
N GLN A 163 20.28 16.19 20.35
CA GLN A 163 21.45 15.41 19.95
C GLN A 163 22.72 16.28 19.95
N SER A 164 22.68 17.48 19.38
CA SER A 164 23.83 18.39 19.38
C SER A 164 24.24 18.84 20.79
N ILE A 165 23.27 18.98 21.72
CA ILE A 165 23.52 19.28 23.13
C ILE A 165 24.12 18.05 23.80
N ALA A 166 23.61 16.84 23.55
CA ALA A 166 24.18 15.59 24.07
C ALA A 166 25.63 15.37 23.60
N GLU A 167 25.92 15.65 22.33
CA GLU A 167 27.27 15.61 21.74
C GLU A 167 28.21 16.64 22.39
N LYS A 168 27.73 17.89 22.60
CA LYS A 168 28.52 18.97 23.22
C LYS A 168 28.68 18.81 24.74
N SER A 169 27.70 18.21 25.41
CA SER A 169 27.66 18.02 26.87
C SER A 169 28.40 16.76 27.34
N GLY A 170 28.82 15.88 26.42
CA GLY A 170 29.77 14.81 26.74
C GLY A 170 29.24 13.73 27.69
N ARG A 171 27.92 13.50 27.76
CA ARG A 171 27.32 12.44 28.61
C ARG A 171 27.54 11.01 28.12
N GLU A 172 28.38 10.82 27.10
CA GLU A 172 28.90 9.51 26.68
C GLU A 172 30.41 9.37 26.97
N GLN A 173 30.90 10.00 28.05
CA GLN A 173 32.19 9.63 28.64
C GLN A 173 32.01 8.46 29.61
N VAL A 174 31.63 7.30 29.07
CA VAL A 174 32.08 6.03 29.64
C VAL A 174 33.24 5.56 28.76
N VAL A 175 34.37 5.28 29.41
CA VAL A 175 35.68 4.83 28.88
C VAL A 175 36.73 5.92 28.55
N THR A 176 37.48 6.24 29.61
CA THR A 176 38.96 6.43 29.68
C THR A 176 39.62 7.49 28.77
N PRO A 177 39.74 8.75 29.22
CA PRO A 177 40.37 9.84 28.45
C PRO A 177 41.91 9.87 28.45
N ALA A 178 42.62 9.00 29.20
CA ALA A 178 44.09 9.07 29.31
C ALA A 178 44.86 8.31 28.21
N LEU A 179 44.44 7.09 27.87
CA LEU A 179 45.14 6.22 26.92
C LEU A 179 45.16 6.79 25.48
N ARG A 180 44.11 7.51 25.07
CA ARG A 180 43.96 7.99 23.67
C ARG A 180 45.08 8.92 23.21
N LYS A 181 45.71 9.70 24.09
CA LYS A 181 46.77 10.65 23.68
C LYS A 181 48.09 9.94 23.38
N SER A 182 48.50 9.00 24.24
CA SER A 182 49.73 8.21 24.05
C SER A 182 49.62 7.25 22.86
N PHE A 183 48.42 6.71 22.63
CA PHE A 183 48.14 5.80 21.51
C PHE A 183 48.06 6.47 20.13
N GLN A 184 47.90 7.80 20.08
CA GLN A 184 47.76 8.58 18.85
C GLN A 184 49.06 9.21 18.35
N GLN A 185 50.17 9.07 19.08
CA GLN A 185 51.47 9.58 18.63
C GLN A 185 51.92 8.80 17.38
N PRO A 186 52.29 9.49 16.28
CA PRO A 186 52.82 8.85 15.09
C PRO A 186 54.23 8.35 15.38
N THR A 187 54.50 7.10 15.05
CA THR A 187 55.80 6.47 15.24
C THR A 187 56.22 5.75 13.97
N THR A 188 57.50 5.89 13.63
CA THR A 188 58.16 5.13 12.57
C THR A 188 59.07 4.11 13.21
N LEU A 189 58.85 2.83 12.91
CA LEU A 189 59.53 1.68 13.52
C LEU A 189 60.06 0.79 12.40
N GLU A 190 61.37 0.57 12.39
CA GLU A 190 62.03 -0.36 11.47
C GLU A 190 62.83 -1.35 12.31
N PHE A 191 62.29 -2.56 12.46
CA PHE A 191 62.94 -3.66 13.18
C PHE A 191 63.16 -4.85 12.26
N HIS A 192 64.40 -5.35 12.26
CA HIS A 192 64.80 -6.56 11.57
C HIS A 192 65.16 -7.61 12.61
N ASP A 193 64.42 -8.72 12.65
CA ASP A 193 64.73 -9.88 13.52
C ASP A 193 64.93 -9.51 15.01
N ALA A 194 64.17 -8.53 15.52
CA ALA A 194 64.31 -8.02 16.87
C ALA A 194 63.50 -8.85 17.87
N ASN A 195 63.99 -9.03 19.09
CA ASN A 195 63.21 -9.72 20.13
C ASN A 195 62.00 -8.86 20.53
N ILE A 196 60.81 -9.46 20.64
CA ILE A 196 59.56 -8.78 21.05
C ILE A 196 59.73 -7.94 22.32
N LYS A 197 60.56 -8.37 23.28
CA LYS A 197 60.84 -7.60 24.50
C LYS A 197 61.52 -6.25 24.21
N GLN A 198 62.49 -6.25 23.30
CA GLN A 198 63.21 -5.04 22.87
C GLN A 198 62.30 -4.11 22.08
N VAL A 199 61.43 -4.68 21.24
CA VAL A 199 60.43 -3.92 20.47
C VAL A 199 59.43 -3.23 21.41
N LEU A 200 58.92 -3.95 22.41
CA LEU A 200 58.00 -3.41 23.42
C LEU A 200 58.68 -2.38 24.34
N GLU A 201 59.95 -2.58 24.68
CA GLU A 201 60.75 -1.62 25.47
C GLU A 201 61.00 -0.31 24.70
N ALA A 202 61.29 -0.41 23.39
CA ALA A 202 61.40 0.75 22.51
C ALA A 202 60.06 1.50 22.39
N LEU A 203 58.95 0.76 22.23
CA LEU A 203 57.60 1.32 22.24
C LEU A 203 57.24 1.96 23.58
N SER A 204 57.66 1.36 24.69
CA SER A 204 57.43 1.86 26.06
C SER A 204 58.13 3.19 26.27
N THR A 205 59.40 3.28 25.86
CA THR A 205 60.22 4.49 25.95
C THR A 205 59.64 5.62 25.12
N HIS A 206 59.08 5.31 23.95
CA HIS A 206 58.53 6.30 23.05
C HIS A 206 57.12 6.77 23.44
N SER A 207 56.23 5.85 23.83
CA SER A 207 54.81 6.14 24.11
C SER A 207 54.49 6.42 25.57
N GLY A 208 55.41 6.12 26.49
CA GLY A 208 55.20 6.20 27.94
C GLY A 208 54.27 5.12 28.50
N LEU A 209 54.00 4.05 27.73
CA LEU A 209 53.19 2.90 28.16
C LEU A 209 54.07 1.81 28.79
N ASN A 210 53.61 1.20 29.86
CA ASN A 210 54.24 0.05 30.50
C ASN A 210 53.64 -1.25 29.93
N PHE A 211 54.49 -2.19 29.55
CA PHE A 211 54.06 -3.51 29.08
C PHE A 211 54.44 -4.59 30.08
N VAL A 212 53.48 -5.43 30.46
CA VAL A 212 53.65 -6.62 31.30
C VAL A 212 53.43 -7.84 30.43
N LEU A 213 54.34 -8.80 30.45
CA LEU A 213 54.23 -10.04 29.67
C LEU A 213 53.73 -11.17 30.57
N ASP A 214 52.74 -11.94 30.10
CA ASP A 214 52.33 -13.19 30.74
C ASP A 214 53.48 -14.22 30.70
N LYS A 215 53.53 -15.11 31.69
CA LYS A 215 54.52 -16.20 31.80
C LYS A 215 54.56 -17.13 30.58
N ASP A 216 53.45 -17.23 29.84
CA ASP A 216 53.29 -18.14 28.71
C ASP A 216 53.73 -17.49 27.37
N VAL A 217 54.22 -16.24 27.38
CA VAL A 217 54.76 -15.59 26.19
C VAL A 217 56.20 -16.07 25.92
N PRO A 218 56.50 -16.59 24.72
CA PRO A 218 57.84 -17.09 24.39
C PRO A 218 58.89 -15.96 24.42
N ALA A 219 59.98 -16.20 25.16
CA ALA A 219 60.99 -15.16 25.44
C ALA A 219 61.89 -14.79 24.24
N ASN A 220 61.96 -15.63 23.21
CA ASN A 220 62.82 -15.47 22.02
C ASN A 220 62.02 -15.26 20.73
N LEU A 221 60.87 -14.61 20.83
CA LEU A 221 60.03 -14.36 19.68
C LEU A 221 60.61 -13.21 18.83
N ALA A 222 61.08 -13.52 17.64
CA ALA A 222 61.65 -12.57 16.71
C ALA A 222 60.56 -11.87 15.89
N VAL A 223 60.68 -10.55 15.77
CA VAL A 223 59.70 -9.67 15.13
C VAL A 223 60.41 -8.84 14.06
N THR A 224 59.90 -8.94 12.83
CA THR A 224 60.33 -8.09 11.71
C THR A 224 59.17 -7.23 11.28
N VAL A 225 59.27 -5.91 11.47
CA VAL A 225 58.16 -4.97 11.26
C VAL A 225 58.69 -3.66 10.68
N PHE A 226 58.03 -3.18 9.63
CA PHE A 226 58.29 -1.92 8.95
C PHE A 226 57.03 -1.06 8.97
N LEU A 227 57.00 -0.06 9.83
CA LEU A 227 55.85 0.83 10.02
C LEU A 227 56.32 2.28 9.90
N ARG A 228 55.67 3.07 9.04
CA ARG A 228 55.97 4.50 8.84
C ARG A 228 54.72 5.32 9.10
N ASP A 229 54.85 6.39 9.90
CA ASP A 229 53.77 7.33 10.23
C ASP A 229 52.50 6.65 10.77
N VAL A 230 52.67 5.59 11.56
CA VAL A 230 51.56 4.79 12.11
C VAL A 230 51.38 5.14 13.59
N SER A 231 50.14 5.16 14.09
CA SER A 231 49.91 5.41 15.51
C SER A 231 50.44 4.25 16.36
N VAL A 232 50.91 4.53 17.58
CA VAL A 232 51.36 3.49 18.54
C VAL A 232 50.31 2.38 18.70
N ALA A 233 49.01 2.71 18.65
CA ALA A 233 47.93 1.73 18.75
C ALA A 233 47.92 0.74 17.60
N GLN A 234 48.04 1.26 16.38
CA GLN A 234 48.02 0.47 15.17
C GLN A 234 49.31 -0.34 15.04
N ALA A 235 50.46 0.25 15.39
CA ALA A 235 51.73 -0.46 15.41
C ALA A 235 51.71 -1.65 16.37
N LEU A 236 51.19 -1.43 17.59
CA LEU A 236 51.05 -2.48 18.59
C LEU A 236 50.04 -3.57 18.15
N ASP A 237 48.89 -3.20 17.58
CA ASP A 237 47.89 -4.16 17.06
C ASP A 237 48.51 -5.05 15.97
N VAL A 238 49.29 -4.47 15.04
CA VAL A 238 49.97 -5.21 13.97
C VAL A 238 51.05 -6.15 14.52
N ILE A 239 51.90 -5.66 15.45
CA ILE A 239 52.96 -6.46 16.07
C ILE A 239 52.37 -7.64 16.84
N LEU A 240 51.32 -7.42 17.63
CA LEU A 240 50.69 -8.46 18.43
C LEU A 240 49.94 -9.47 17.56
N THR A 241 49.14 -9.00 16.59
CA THR A 241 48.34 -9.87 15.71
C THR A 241 49.23 -10.78 14.85
N THR A 242 50.34 -10.25 14.31
CA THR A 242 51.28 -11.04 13.49
C THR A 242 51.90 -12.19 14.28
N ASN A 243 52.03 -12.03 15.60
CA ASN A 243 52.74 -12.94 16.48
C ASN A 243 51.81 -13.78 17.38
N GLN A 244 50.51 -13.81 17.08
CA GLN A 244 49.51 -14.53 17.89
C GLN A 244 49.55 -14.11 19.38
N LEU A 245 49.76 -12.81 19.62
CA LEU A 245 49.68 -12.21 20.94
C LEU A 245 48.47 -11.26 20.99
N LYS A 246 47.93 -11.04 22.17
CA LYS A 246 46.82 -10.12 22.42
C LYS A 246 47.12 -9.26 23.64
N GLN A 247 46.45 -8.11 23.72
CA GLN A 247 46.64 -7.15 24.80
C GLN A 247 45.38 -7.01 25.66
N ARG A 248 45.59 -6.79 26.96
CA ARG A 248 44.57 -6.31 27.91
C ARG A 248 45.06 -5.04 28.56
N VAL A 249 44.20 -4.02 28.61
CA VAL A 249 44.48 -2.80 29.36
C VAL A 249 44.27 -3.11 30.84
N LEU A 250 45.30 -2.96 31.68
CA LEU A 250 45.15 -3.07 33.13
C LEU A 250 44.74 -1.71 33.70
N ASN A 251 45.55 -0.70 33.42
CA ASN A 251 45.40 0.67 33.92
C ASN A 251 45.73 1.67 32.79
N ASP A 252 45.56 2.97 33.07
CA ASP A 252 45.82 4.08 32.12
C ASP A 252 47.22 4.09 31.49
N THR A 253 48.21 3.45 32.13
CA THR A 253 49.60 3.40 31.67
C THR A 253 50.13 1.99 31.51
N THR A 254 49.36 0.93 31.77
CA THR A 254 49.89 -0.45 31.83
C THR A 254 49.05 -1.43 31.02
N LEU A 255 49.68 -2.16 30.11
CA LEU A 255 49.09 -3.19 29.26
C LEU A 255 49.69 -4.56 29.56
N LEU A 256 48.85 -5.59 29.67
CA LEU A 256 49.25 -6.99 29.75
C LEU A 256 49.20 -7.62 28.37
N ILE A 257 50.29 -8.28 27.98
CA ILE A 257 50.41 -9.01 26.72
C ILE A 257 50.42 -10.51 27.03
N TYR A 258 49.56 -11.26 26.35
CA TYR A 258 49.38 -12.69 26.56
C TYR A 258 49.22 -13.43 25.21
N PRO A 259 49.46 -14.75 25.16
CA PRO A 259 49.26 -15.54 23.94
C PRO A 259 47.78 -15.61 23.54
N ASP A 260 47.50 -15.49 22.24
CA ASP A 260 46.16 -15.49 21.65
C ASP A 260 45.53 -16.89 21.62
N THR A 261 45.36 -17.50 22.78
CA THR A 261 44.73 -18.82 22.96
C THR A 261 43.35 -18.66 23.57
N VAL A 262 42.40 -19.52 23.18
CA VAL A 262 40.99 -19.46 23.65
C VAL A 262 40.90 -19.45 25.18
N ALA A 263 41.74 -20.25 25.87
CA ALA A 263 41.76 -20.30 27.32
C ALA A 263 42.18 -18.96 27.96
N LYS A 264 43.28 -18.36 27.50
CA LYS A 264 43.76 -17.07 28.03
C LYS A 264 42.88 -15.90 27.60
N GLN A 265 42.26 -16.00 26.41
CA GLN A 265 41.25 -15.04 25.99
C GLN A 265 40.06 -15.06 26.94
N ASP A 266 39.52 -16.22 27.31
CA ASP A 266 38.38 -16.30 28.24
C ASP A 266 38.75 -15.79 29.65
N ASP A 267 39.97 -16.05 30.12
CA ASP A 267 40.46 -15.58 31.43
C ASP A 267 40.69 -14.06 31.50
N HIS A 268 40.98 -13.42 30.35
CA HIS A 268 41.41 -12.02 30.27
C HIS A 268 40.43 -11.10 29.56
N GLN A 269 39.33 -11.62 29.02
CA GLN A 269 38.26 -10.82 28.44
C GLN A 269 37.38 -10.22 29.53
N ASP A 270 37.16 -8.91 29.45
CA ASP A 270 36.17 -8.26 30.29
C ASP A 270 34.77 -8.60 29.74
N LEU A 271 33.96 -9.24 30.57
CA LEU A 271 32.56 -9.55 30.26
C LEU A 271 31.65 -8.60 31.02
N VAL A 272 30.67 -8.05 30.31
CA VAL A 272 29.62 -7.22 30.90
C VAL A 272 28.26 -7.87 30.69
N VAL A 273 27.34 -7.63 31.62
CA VAL A 273 25.96 -8.11 31.53
C VAL A 273 25.07 -6.92 31.14
N ARG A 274 24.26 -7.09 30.11
CA ARG A 274 23.29 -6.10 29.64
C ARG A 274 21.91 -6.73 29.53
N ASN A 275 20.93 -6.00 30.06
CA ASN A 275 19.52 -6.37 29.98
C ASN A 275 18.86 -5.56 28.87
N PHE A 276 18.20 -6.23 27.93
CA PHE A 276 17.42 -5.63 26.86
C PHE A 276 15.94 -5.91 27.09
N PHE A 277 15.17 -4.85 27.31
CA PHE A 277 13.71 -4.93 27.37
C PHE A 277 13.15 -4.77 25.97
N LEU A 278 12.35 -5.74 25.52
CA LEU A 278 11.77 -5.73 24.18
C LEU A 278 10.30 -5.28 24.26
N ALA A 279 9.94 -4.29 23.46
CA ALA A 279 8.59 -3.73 23.45
C ALA A 279 7.67 -4.38 22.40
N ASN A 280 8.23 -4.77 21.26
CA ASN A 280 7.51 -5.21 20.07
C ASN A 280 7.90 -6.64 19.67
N ALA A 281 9.18 -7.00 19.75
CA ALA A 281 9.68 -8.32 19.36
C ALA A 281 9.63 -9.34 20.52
N GLU A 282 9.43 -10.61 20.20
CA GLU A 282 9.48 -11.71 21.18
C GLU A 282 10.92 -12.07 21.56
N ALA A 283 11.21 -12.13 22.87
CA ALA A 283 12.55 -12.42 23.39
C ALA A 283 13.16 -13.73 22.87
N LYS A 284 12.36 -14.78 22.68
CA LYS A 284 12.83 -16.05 22.10
C LYS A 284 13.33 -15.91 20.67
N GLN A 285 12.61 -15.16 19.85
CA GLN A 285 12.97 -14.95 18.45
C GLN A 285 14.27 -14.14 18.34
N VAL A 286 14.39 -13.09 19.15
CA VAL A 286 15.60 -12.26 19.23
C VAL A 286 16.79 -13.05 19.78
N LEU A 287 16.58 -13.89 20.81
CA LEU A 287 17.61 -14.79 21.34
C LEU A 287 18.18 -15.71 20.26
N THR A 288 17.31 -16.34 19.47
CA THR A 288 17.72 -17.26 18.39
C THR A 288 18.52 -16.52 17.32
N MET A 289 18.11 -15.30 16.96
CA MET A 289 18.83 -14.46 16.00
C MET A 289 20.22 -14.05 16.53
N LEU A 290 20.32 -13.60 17.78
CA LEU A 290 21.60 -13.17 18.35
C LEU A 290 22.56 -14.35 18.57
N GLN A 291 22.06 -15.52 18.97
CA GLN A 291 22.88 -16.73 19.08
C GLN A 291 23.44 -17.18 17.73
N THR A 292 22.67 -17.06 16.65
CA THR A 292 23.11 -17.48 15.31
C THR A 292 24.05 -16.47 14.65
N VAL A 293 23.77 -15.17 14.79
CA VAL A 293 24.55 -14.10 14.13
C VAL A 293 25.84 -13.76 14.89
N LEU A 294 25.77 -13.64 16.22
CA LEU A 294 26.91 -13.21 17.05
C LEU A 294 27.56 -14.38 17.82
N LYS A 295 27.08 -15.62 17.65
CA LYS A 295 27.60 -16.83 18.32
C LYS A 295 27.67 -16.69 19.85
N LEU A 296 26.72 -15.96 20.43
CA LEU A 296 26.69 -15.69 21.87
C LEU A 296 26.44 -16.99 22.65
N LYS A 297 27.28 -17.27 23.65
CA LYS A 297 27.15 -18.46 24.51
C LYS A 297 26.26 -18.21 25.73
N HIS A 298 26.29 -16.98 26.28
CA HIS A 298 25.64 -16.65 27.55
C HIS A 298 24.47 -15.67 27.34
N VAL A 299 23.38 -16.19 26.78
CA VAL A 299 22.15 -15.42 26.55
C VAL A 299 20.97 -16.15 27.16
N TYR A 300 20.12 -15.41 27.87
CA TYR A 300 18.91 -15.93 28.49
C TYR A 300 17.72 -15.03 28.14
N ALA A 301 16.59 -15.63 27.80
CA ALA A 301 15.33 -14.93 27.56
C ALA A 301 14.34 -15.28 28.68
N ASP A 302 13.72 -14.26 29.26
CA ASP A 302 12.59 -14.38 30.18
C ASP A 302 11.30 -14.00 29.45
N ASP A 303 10.44 -14.99 29.20
CA ASP A 303 9.16 -14.81 28.49
C ASP A 303 8.16 -13.99 29.29
N LYS A 304 8.20 -14.02 30.63
CA LYS A 304 7.20 -13.34 31.47
C LYS A 304 7.38 -11.83 31.45
N LEU A 305 8.63 -11.38 31.36
CA LEU A 305 9.00 -9.97 31.34
C LEU A 305 9.40 -9.48 29.94
N ASN A 306 9.35 -10.35 28.92
CA ASN A 306 9.88 -10.12 27.58
C ASN A 306 11.29 -9.48 27.62
N LEU A 307 12.17 -10.07 28.43
CA LEU A 307 13.49 -9.55 28.75
C LEU A 307 14.56 -10.48 28.19
N LEU A 308 15.58 -9.89 27.56
CA LEU A 308 16.77 -10.61 27.13
C LEU A 308 17.99 -10.19 27.97
N ILE A 309 18.63 -11.15 28.61
CA ILE A 309 19.85 -10.95 29.39
C ILE A 309 21.03 -11.50 28.59
N VAL A 310 21.97 -10.64 28.24
CA VAL A 310 23.16 -10.99 27.46
C VAL A 310 24.40 -10.73 28.30
N ARG A 311 25.30 -11.72 28.38
CA ARG A 311 26.62 -11.57 28.99
C ARG A 311 27.71 -11.83 27.96
N ASP A 312 28.41 -10.79 27.54
CA ASP A 312 29.48 -10.89 26.54
C ASP A 312 30.47 -9.72 26.67
N THR A 313 31.43 -9.61 25.75
CA THR A 313 32.33 -8.45 25.70
C THR A 313 31.57 -7.16 25.41
N PRO A 314 32.06 -5.99 25.88
CA PRO A 314 31.41 -4.70 25.62
C PRO A 314 31.19 -4.42 24.12
N ALA A 315 32.12 -4.85 23.26
CA ALA A 315 32.04 -4.67 21.82
C ALA A 315 30.90 -5.51 21.21
N THR A 316 30.77 -6.78 21.62
CA THR A 316 29.68 -7.65 21.18
C THR A 316 28.32 -7.13 21.66
N ILE A 317 28.25 -6.60 22.89
CA ILE A 317 27.01 -6.03 23.43
C ILE A 317 26.55 -4.80 22.65
N GLN A 318 27.45 -3.92 22.22
CA GLN A 318 27.09 -2.79 21.35
C GLN A 318 26.55 -3.25 19.98
N LEU A 319 27.09 -4.35 19.43
CA LEU A 319 26.57 -4.95 18.21
C LEU A 319 25.18 -5.56 18.44
N ALA A 320 25.00 -6.29 19.54
CA ALA A 320 23.71 -6.84 19.94
C ALA A 320 22.67 -5.73 20.13
N GLU A 321 23.03 -4.61 20.75
CA GLU A 321 22.14 -3.44 20.91
C GLU A 321 21.64 -2.89 19.58
N ARG A 322 22.52 -2.77 18.57
CA ARG A 322 22.12 -2.33 17.23
C ARG A 322 21.20 -3.34 16.52
N LEU A 323 21.49 -4.63 16.66
CA LEU A 323 20.66 -5.70 16.09
C LEU A 323 19.28 -5.76 16.75
N VAL A 324 19.23 -5.65 18.08
CA VAL A 324 17.99 -5.58 18.86
C VAL A 324 17.19 -4.35 18.45
N ALA A 325 17.80 -3.17 18.36
CA ALA A 325 17.12 -1.95 17.94
C ALA A 325 16.55 -2.02 16.51
N THR A 326 17.17 -2.81 15.63
CA THR A 326 16.68 -3.03 14.26
C THR A 326 15.50 -4.00 14.23
N GLN A 327 15.44 -4.93 15.18
CA GLN A 327 14.42 -5.98 15.25
C GLN A 327 13.20 -5.58 16.10
N ASP A 328 13.39 -4.79 17.16
CA ASP A 328 12.35 -4.36 18.11
C ASP A 328 11.50 -3.20 17.56
N VAL A 329 11.04 -3.33 16.33
CA VAL A 329 10.19 -2.36 15.65
C VAL A 329 8.73 -2.78 15.78
N ALA A 330 7.85 -1.82 16.01
CA ALA A 330 6.41 -2.07 16.12
C ALA A 330 5.84 -2.72 14.85
N GLU A 331 5.01 -3.74 15.05
CA GLU A 331 4.40 -4.45 13.93
C GLU A 331 3.46 -3.53 13.13
N PRO A 332 3.50 -3.58 11.78
CA PRO A 332 2.58 -2.83 10.94
C PRO A 332 1.13 -3.26 11.13
N GLU A 333 0.22 -2.30 11.06
CA GLU A 333 -1.22 -2.50 11.28
C GLU A 333 -2.03 -1.83 10.16
N VAL A 334 -3.08 -2.52 9.71
CA VAL A 334 -4.02 -2.02 8.72
C VAL A 334 -5.46 -2.10 9.24
N MET A 335 -6.22 -1.04 8.99
CA MET A 335 -7.66 -1.01 9.12
C MET A 335 -8.28 -1.32 7.76
N LEU A 336 -9.19 -2.28 7.72
CA LEU A 336 -9.87 -2.71 6.50
C LEU A 336 -11.34 -2.31 6.62
N GLU A 337 -11.80 -1.52 5.66
CA GLU A 337 -13.19 -1.11 5.52
C GLU A 337 -13.80 -1.87 4.35
N LEU A 338 -14.83 -2.66 4.59
CA LEU A 338 -15.59 -3.33 3.55
C LEU A 338 -16.92 -2.63 3.41
N ALA A 339 -17.38 -2.36 2.19
CA ALA A 339 -18.73 -1.89 1.93
C ALA A 339 -19.48 -2.87 1.04
N VAL A 340 -20.62 -3.35 1.54
CA VAL A 340 -21.58 -4.20 0.81
C VAL A 340 -22.85 -3.38 0.62
N VAL A 341 -23.17 -3.09 -0.63
CA VAL A 341 -24.35 -2.30 -1.03
C VAL A 341 -25.24 -3.17 -1.89
N GLU A 342 -26.47 -3.39 -1.47
CA GLU A 342 -27.48 -4.10 -2.25
C GLU A 342 -28.74 -3.23 -2.41
N VAL A 343 -29.11 -2.96 -3.66
CA VAL A 343 -30.33 -2.24 -4.01
C VAL A 343 -31.27 -3.20 -4.72
N THR A 344 -32.48 -3.40 -4.18
CA THR A 344 -33.51 -4.21 -4.81
C THR A 344 -34.72 -3.36 -5.16
N ARG A 345 -35.23 -3.51 -6.37
CA ARG A 345 -36.47 -2.90 -6.84
C ARG A 345 -37.37 -3.99 -7.40
N SER A 346 -38.63 -4.01 -6.98
CA SER A 346 -39.64 -4.87 -7.59
C SER A 346 -40.87 -4.06 -7.96
N GLN A 347 -41.42 -4.33 -9.14
CA GLN A 347 -42.62 -3.70 -9.64
C GLN A 347 -43.55 -4.78 -10.21
N LEU A 348 -44.76 -4.87 -9.66
CA LEU A 348 -45.79 -5.80 -10.09
C LEU A 348 -47.00 -5.01 -10.59
N GLN A 349 -47.29 -5.11 -11.88
CA GLN A 349 -48.49 -4.57 -12.50
C GLN A 349 -49.38 -5.71 -12.97
N ASN A 350 -50.64 -5.72 -12.57
CA ASN A 350 -51.65 -6.65 -13.06
C ASN A 350 -52.89 -5.86 -13.45
N LEU A 351 -53.07 -5.68 -14.76
CA LEU A 351 -54.08 -4.82 -15.34
C LEU A 351 -54.89 -5.59 -16.38
N GLY A 352 -56.20 -5.60 -16.22
CA GLY A 352 -57.13 -6.04 -17.26
C GLY A 352 -58.31 -6.86 -16.75
N ILE A 353 -59.02 -7.45 -17.70
CA ILE A 353 -60.26 -8.18 -17.42
C ILE A 353 -60.00 -9.68 -17.63
N GLN A 354 -60.18 -10.47 -16.58
CA GLN A 354 -60.10 -11.91 -16.65
C GLN A 354 -61.45 -12.47 -17.07
N TYR A 355 -61.53 -12.88 -18.34
CA TYR A 355 -62.72 -13.51 -18.92
C TYR A 355 -62.86 -14.97 -18.45
N PRO A 356 -64.10 -15.50 -18.37
CA PRO A 356 -64.33 -16.90 -18.07
C PRO A 356 -63.69 -17.77 -19.14
N ASN A 357 -62.84 -18.72 -18.73
CA ASN A 357 -62.10 -19.60 -19.65
C ASN A 357 -62.73 -21.00 -19.76
N GLN A 358 -63.75 -21.30 -18.96
CA GLN A 358 -64.42 -22.59 -18.90
C GLN A 358 -65.93 -22.39 -18.70
N LEU A 359 -66.72 -23.26 -19.33
CA LEU A 359 -68.15 -23.42 -19.12
C LEU A 359 -68.37 -24.82 -18.56
N THR A 360 -68.81 -24.92 -17.31
CA THR A 360 -69.01 -26.21 -16.66
C THR A 360 -70.46 -26.64 -16.86
N LEU A 361 -70.66 -27.79 -17.50
CA LEU A 361 -71.95 -28.44 -17.64
C LEU A 361 -72.02 -29.61 -16.66
N THR A 362 -72.77 -29.44 -15.58
CA THR A 362 -72.91 -30.45 -14.52
C THR A 362 -74.32 -31.05 -14.57
N PRO A 363 -74.47 -32.38 -14.72
CA PRO A 363 -75.79 -33.00 -14.58
C PRO A 363 -76.29 -32.78 -13.15
N LEU A 364 -77.53 -32.31 -13.01
CA LEU A 364 -78.18 -32.08 -11.71
C LEU A 364 -78.94 -33.35 -11.29
N PRO A 365 -78.79 -33.81 -10.03
CA PRO A 365 -79.53 -34.96 -9.52
C PRO A 365 -81.03 -34.67 -9.48
N SER A 366 -81.87 -35.69 -9.72
CA SER A 366 -83.33 -35.50 -9.73
C SER A 366 -83.93 -35.35 -8.33
N THR A 367 -83.25 -35.89 -7.32
CA THR A 367 -83.70 -35.93 -5.92
C THR A 367 -82.48 -36.19 -5.02
N GLY A 368 -82.18 -35.26 -4.12
CA GLY A 368 -81.01 -35.34 -3.22
C GLY A 368 -79.70 -34.89 -3.87
N ASN A 369 -78.58 -35.05 -3.15
CA ASN A 369 -77.25 -34.57 -3.59
C ASN A 369 -76.44 -35.60 -4.40
N THR A 370 -76.99 -36.77 -4.71
CA THR A 370 -76.24 -37.87 -5.32
C THR A 370 -76.73 -38.15 -6.73
N LEU A 371 -75.82 -38.09 -7.70
CA LEU A 371 -76.08 -38.46 -9.10
C LEU A 371 -76.08 -39.98 -9.27
N THR A 372 -77.18 -40.54 -9.77
CA THR A 372 -77.25 -41.98 -10.07
C THR A 372 -77.04 -42.25 -11.57
N LEU A 373 -76.62 -43.47 -11.92
CA LEU A 373 -76.50 -43.91 -13.32
C LEU A 373 -77.82 -43.79 -14.09
N LYS A 374 -78.97 -43.87 -13.39
CA LYS A 374 -80.31 -43.68 -13.96
C LYS A 374 -80.60 -42.22 -14.31
N ASP A 375 -80.03 -41.26 -13.58
CA ASP A 375 -80.14 -39.83 -13.87
C ASP A 375 -79.34 -39.44 -15.11
N LEU A 376 -78.18 -40.08 -15.33
CA LEU A 376 -77.38 -39.92 -16.55
C LEU A 376 -78.08 -40.52 -17.77
N GLY A 377 -78.79 -41.64 -17.62
CA GLY A 377 -79.58 -42.25 -18.69
C GLY A 377 -80.83 -41.45 -19.12
N ASN A 378 -81.33 -40.55 -18.26
CA ASN A 378 -82.48 -39.67 -18.52
C ASN A 378 -82.11 -38.18 -18.46
N LEU A 379 -80.92 -37.83 -18.95
CA LEU A 379 -80.44 -36.46 -18.93
C LEU A 379 -81.23 -35.60 -19.93
N LYS A 380 -82.09 -34.72 -19.40
CA LYS A 380 -82.84 -33.71 -20.17
C LYS A 380 -82.16 -32.35 -20.05
N SER A 381 -82.43 -31.43 -20.97
CA SER A 381 -81.84 -30.08 -20.98
C SER A 381 -82.07 -29.30 -19.68
N ASN A 382 -83.20 -29.51 -19.01
CA ASN A 382 -83.51 -28.89 -17.72
C ASN A 382 -82.76 -29.51 -16.52
N ARG A 383 -81.99 -30.58 -16.75
CA ARG A 383 -81.15 -31.27 -15.75
C ARG A 383 -79.66 -31.08 -15.99
N VAL A 384 -79.26 -30.17 -16.88
CA VAL A 384 -77.86 -29.78 -17.06
C VAL A 384 -77.70 -28.38 -16.50
N GLY A 385 -76.96 -28.27 -15.40
CA GLY A 385 -76.58 -26.99 -14.82
C GLY A 385 -75.42 -26.42 -15.62
N ALA A 386 -75.54 -25.17 -16.05
CA ALA A 386 -74.48 -24.44 -16.70
C ALA A 386 -73.94 -23.40 -15.71
N GLU A 387 -72.66 -23.52 -15.36
CA GLU A 387 -71.96 -22.55 -14.52
C GLU A 387 -70.88 -21.85 -15.33
N ILE A 388 -70.88 -20.52 -15.28
CA ILE A 388 -69.86 -19.66 -15.91
C ILE A 388 -69.10 -18.98 -14.78
N SER A 389 -67.77 -19.05 -14.82
CA SER A 389 -66.93 -18.32 -13.85
C SER A 389 -67.21 -16.81 -13.90
N PRO A 390 -67.12 -16.09 -12.77
CA PRO A 390 -67.36 -14.65 -12.76
C PRO A 390 -66.30 -13.87 -13.55
N LEU A 391 -66.71 -12.73 -14.11
CA LEU A 391 -65.79 -11.78 -14.73
C LEU A 391 -65.05 -11.00 -13.63
N ILE A 392 -63.71 -10.99 -13.67
CA ILE A 392 -62.89 -10.30 -12.66
C ILE A 392 -62.12 -9.16 -13.33
N LEU A 393 -62.15 -7.97 -12.73
CA LEU A 393 -61.34 -6.82 -13.14
C LEU A 393 -60.14 -6.70 -12.19
N ASN A 394 -58.92 -6.84 -12.74
CA ASN A 394 -57.66 -6.68 -12.02
C ASN A 394 -57.09 -5.28 -12.27
N LEU A 395 -56.82 -4.55 -11.18
CA LEU A 395 -56.23 -3.20 -11.16
C LEU A 395 -55.20 -3.09 -10.03
N GLN A 396 -54.04 -3.73 -10.21
CA GLN A 396 -52.97 -3.76 -9.22
C GLN A 396 -51.69 -3.16 -9.81
N ASP A 397 -51.04 -2.24 -9.10
CA ASP A 397 -49.72 -1.70 -9.40
C ASP A 397 -48.96 -1.52 -8.08
N ASP A 398 -48.09 -2.48 -7.78
CA ASP A 398 -47.29 -2.51 -6.56
C ASP A 398 -45.83 -2.22 -6.92
N ALA A 399 -45.23 -1.23 -6.26
CA ALA A 399 -43.81 -0.90 -6.40
C ALA A 399 -43.11 -0.94 -5.05
N ASN A 400 -42.07 -1.76 -4.93
CA ASN A 400 -41.26 -1.90 -3.73
C ASN A 400 -39.79 -1.59 -4.04
N ALA A 401 -39.13 -0.90 -3.11
CA ALA A 401 -37.69 -0.65 -3.17
C ALA A 401 -37.07 -0.88 -1.79
N SER A 402 -35.92 -1.56 -1.77
CA SER A 402 -35.13 -1.77 -0.57
C SER A 402 -33.64 -1.49 -0.84
N ASN A 403 -32.94 -1.01 0.19
CA ASN A 403 -31.51 -0.75 0.16
C ASN A 403 -30.87 -1.33 1.42
N LEU A 404 -29.80 -2.10 1.25
CA LEU A 404 -29.02 -2.70 2.32
C LEU A 404 -27.58 -2.21 2.20
N LEU A 405 -27.09 -1.54 3.24
CA LEU A 405 -25.69 -1.12 3.38
C LEU A 405 -25.08 -1.78 4.61
N ALA A 406 -24.01 -2.53 4.43
CA ALA A 406 -23.17 -3.02 5.51
C ALA A 406 -21.74 -2.48 5.36
N ASN A 407 -21.18 -1.89 6.43
CA ASN A 407 -19.81 -1.37 6.45
C ASN A 407 -19.00 -1.92 7.65
N PRO A 408 -18.63 -3.22 7.66
CA PRO A 408 -17.77 -3.74 8.72
C PRO A 408 -16.35 -3.20 8.58
N ARG A 409 -15.75 -2.91 9.74
CA ARG A 409 -14.39 -2.38 9.87
C ARG A 409 -13.59 -3.29 10.78
N ILE A 410 -12.38 -3.65 10.38
CA ILE A 410 -11.49 -4.51 11.17
C ILE A 410 -10.07 -4.00 11.13
N ARG A 411 -9.43 -3.92 12.30
CA ARG A 411 -8.00 -3.69 12.41
C ARG A 411 -7.29 -5.03 12.60
N THR A 412 -6.17 -5.22 11.92
CA THR A 412 -5.41 -6.47 11.97
C THR A 412 -3.92 -6.18 11.75
N HIS A 413 -3.06 -6.97 12.40
CA HIS A 413 -1.62 -6.93 12.24
C HIS A 413 -1.18 -7.58 10.93
N ASN A 414 0.02 -7.22 10.47
CA ASN A 414 0.61 -7.77 9.26
C ASN A 414 0.79 -9.30 9.37
N ARG A 415 0.31 -10.05 8.36
CA ARG A 415 0.34 -11.53 8.27
C ARG A 415 -0.46 -12.25 9.36
N GLU A 416 -1.33 -11.56 10.08
CA GLU A 416 -2.21 -12.17 11.06
C GLU A 416 -3.62 -12.36 10.50
N LYS A 417 -4.19 -13.56 10.67
CA LYS A 417 -5.56 -13.84 10.23
C LYS A 417 -6.56 -13.29 11.24
N ALA A 418 -7.49 -12.47 10.76
CA ALA A 418 -8.57 -11.91 11.56
C ALA A 418 -9.94 -12.37 11.04
N LEU A 419 -10.90 -12.59 11.96
CA LEU A 419 -12.24 -13.08 11.67
C LEU A 419 -13.29 -12.22 12.38
N ILE A 420 -14.28 -11.75 11.63
CA ILE A 420 -15.49 -11.10 12.16
C ILE A 420 -16.71 -11.93 11.76
N ARG A 421 -17.62 -12.15 12.71
CA ARG A 421 -18.93 -12.78 12.50
C ARG A 421 -20.00 -11.92 13.14
N ILE A 422 -20.96 -11.46 12.34
CA ILE A 422 -22.06 -10.59 12.77
C ILE A 422 -23.34 -11.24 12.24
N GLY A 423 -24.23 -11.70 13.12
CA GLY A 423 -25.45 -12.38 12.68
C GLY A 423 -26.14 -13.14 13.79
N ASP A 424 -27.20 -13.85 13.40
CA ASP A 424 -28.05 -14.64 14.27
C ASP A 424 -27.86 -16.14 14.01
N ARG A 425 -28.19 -16.97 15.01
CA ARG A 425 -28.26 -18.43 14.86
C ARG A 425 -29.69 -18.87 14.73
N VAL A 426 -30.08 -19.34 13.55
CA VAL A 426 -31.44 -19.81 13.29
C VAL A 426 -31.51 -21.32 13.56
N PRO A 427 -32.38 -21.79 14.47
CA PRO A 427 -32.62 -23.20 14.67
C PRO A 427 -33.47 -23.78 13.54
N ILE A 428 -32.99 -24.85 12.92
CA ILE A 428 -33.70 -25.68 11.96
C ILE A 428 -34.09 -26.98 12.67
N ILE A 429 -35.39 -27.19 12.82
CA ILE A 429 -35.95 -28.39 13.45
C ILE A 429 -36.16 -29.44 12.35
N THR A 430 -35.42 -30.55 12.43
CA THR A 430 -35.58 -31.70 11.52
C THR A 430 -36.35 -32.80 12.24
N THR A 431 -37.54 -33.12 11.74
CA THR A 431 -38.36 -34.22 12.24
C THR A 431 -38.02 -35.50 11.49
N THR A 432 -37.38 -36.47 12.13
CA THR A 432 -37.20 -37.82 11.57
C THR A 432 -38.24 -38.75 12.17
N ALA A 433 -39.14 -39.31 11.34
CA ALA A 433 -40.08 -40.34 11.76
C ALA A 433 -39.47 -41.73 11.48
N THR A 434 -39.28 -42.54 12.51
CA THR A 434 -38.90 -43.94 12.34
C THR A 434 -40.12 -44.77 11.90
N SER A 435 -39.90 -45.86 11.18
CA SER A 435 -40.95 -46.74 10.63
C SER A 435 -41.89 -47.36 11.68
N THR A 436 -41.54 -47.24 12.97
CA THR A 436 -42.32 -47.65 14.15
C THR A 436 -43.24 -46.54 14.70
N GLY A 437 -43.28 -45.35 14.10
CA GLY A 437 -44.20 -44.27 14.47
C GLY A 437 -43.71 -43.30 15.53
N PHE A 438 -42.43 -43.36 15.93
CA PHE A 438 -41.84 -42.34 16.80
C PHE A 438 -41.34 -41.15 15.96
N VAL A 439 -41.76 -39.95 16.34
CA VAL A 439 -41.26 -38.69 15.76
C VAL A 439 -40.16 -38.16 16.68
N SER A 440 -38.94 -38.08 16.18
CA SER A 440 -37.80 -37.48 16.87
C SER A 440 -37.48 -36.12 16.24
N GLU A 441 -37.39 -35.09 17.06
CA GLU A 441 -37.03 -33.73 16.65
C GLU A 441 -35.55 -33.48 16.93
N ASN A 442 -34.77 -33.20 15.89
CA ASN A 442 -33.39 -32.77 16.03
C ASN A 442 -33.28 -31.27 15.70
N VAL A 443 -32.73 -30.47 16.61
CA VAL A 443 -32.56 -29.01 16.42
C VAL A 443 -31.13 -28.72 15.98
N GLN A 444 -30.95 -28.22 14.76
CA GLN A 444 -29.65 -27.81 14.22
C GLN A 444 -29.59 -26.30 14.04
N TYR A 445 -28.58 -25.64 14.60
CA TYR A 445 -28.40 -24.20 14.42
C TYR A 445 -27.59 -23.90 13.15
N VAL A 446 -28.05 -22.95 12.35
CA VAL A 446 -27.33 -22.41 11.19
C VAL A 446 -27.06 -20.92 11.43
N ASP A 447 -25.81 -20.51 11.24
CA ASP A 447 -25.39 -19.12 11.36
C ASP A 447 -25.85 -18.34 10.10
N VAL A 448 -26.62 -17.27 10.27
CA VAL A 448 -26.99 -16.33 9.20
C VAL A 448 -26.49 -14.93 9.54
N GLY A 449 -25.85 -14.25 8.58
CA GLY A 449 -25.28 -12.93 8.75
C GLY A 449 -24.02 -12.74 7.94
N LEU A 450 -23.17 -11.81 8.37
CA LEU A 450 -21.90 -11.49 7.74
C LEU A 450 -20.74 -12.23 8.42
N LYS A 451 -19.96 -12.95 7.63
CA LYS A 451 -18.70 -13.57 8.02
C LYS A 451 -17.58 -13.02 7.15
N LEU A 452 -16.62 -12.34 7.77
CA LEU A 452 -15.46 -11.73 7.12
C LEU A 452 -14.19 -12.35 7.69
N GLU A 453 -13.43 -13.03 6.85
CA GLU A 453 -12.08 -13.52 7.14
C GLU A 453 -11.09 -12.75 6.29
N VAL A 454 -10.03 -12.26 6.93
CA VAL A 454 -9.02 -11.47 6.25
C VAL A 454 -7.63 -11.70 6.79
N GLU A 455 -6.65 -11.68 5.90
CA GLU A 455 -5.23 -11.83 6.19
C GLU A 455 -4.46 -10.81 5.33
N PRO A 456 -4.02 -9.68 5.91
CA PRO A 456 -3.31 -8.64 5.18
C PRO A 456 -1.80 -8.88 5.16
N ILE A 457 -1.13 -8.40 4.12
CA ILE A 457 0.32 -8.36 3.97
C ILE A 457 0.69 -6.93 3.57
N ILE A 458 1.35 -6.21 4.47
CA ILE A 458 1.77 -4.81 4.28
C ILE A 458 3.19 -4.80 3.71
N TYR A 459 3.36 -4.19 2.55
CA TYR A 459 4.67 -4.01 1.90
C TYR A 459 5.29 -2.66 2.26
N PRO A 460 6.63 -2.49 2.11
CA PRO A 460 7.32 -1.23 2.40
C PRO A 460 6.93 -0.06 1.48
N ASN A 461 6.27 -0.32 0.36
CA ASN A 461 5.84 0.69 -0.62
C ASN A 461 4.38 1.15 -0.41
N ASP A 462 3.86 1.05 0.82
CA ASP A 462 2.49 1.39 1.21
C ASP A 462 1.40 0.65 0.41
N GLU A 463 1.74 -0.54 -0.09
CA GLU A 463 0.80 -1.45 -0.71
C GLU A 463 0.44 -2.57 0.25
N ILE A 464 -0.84 -2.95 0.25
CA ILE A 464 -1.40 -4.01 1.07
C ILE A 464 -1.92 -5.10 0.13
N ALA A 465 -1.36 -6.31 0.23
CA ALA A 465 -2.02 -7.49 -0.30
C ALA A 465 -3.00 -8.04 0.73
N ILE A 466 -4.22 -8.33 0.30
CA ILE A 466 -5.30 -8.76 1.17
C ILE A 466 -5.82 -10.09 0.63
N LYS A 467 -5.72 -11.13 1.45
CA LYS A 467 -6.45 -12.38 1.24
C LYS A 467 -7.77 -12.28 1.97
N LEU A 468 -8.86 -12.24 1.22
CA LEU A 468 -10.20 -11.98 1.70
C LEU A 468 -11.09 -13.20 1.46
N ALA A 469 -11.88 -13.58 2.46
CA ALA A 469 -13.05 -14.43 2.30
C ALA A 469 -14.25 -13.80 3.01
N LEU A 470 -15.28 -13.46 2.23
CA LEU A 470 -16.51 -12.84 2.68
C LEU A 470 -17.69 -13.76 2.38
N GLU A 471 -18.56 -13.91 3.36
CA GLU A 471 -19.84 -14.59 3.25
C GLU A 471 -20.92 -13.69 3.86
N VAL A 472 -21.96 -13.41 3.09
CA VAL A 472 -23.12 -12.62 3.53
C VAL A 472 -24.37 -13.46 3.34
N SER A 473 -24.96 -13.85 4.46
CA SER A 473 -26.17 -14.67 4.52
C SER A 473 -27.33 -13.86 5.08
N ALA A 474 -28.47 -13.87 4.40
CA ALA A 474 -29.70 -13.23 4.84
C ALA A 474 -30.85 -14.24 4.88
N LEU A 475 -31.69 -14.12 5.92
CA LEU A 475 -32.88 -14.94 6.10
C LEU A 475 -33.96 -14.51 5.09
N GLY A 476 -34.37 -15.43 4.23
CA GLY A 476 -35.39 -15.26 3.21
C GLY A 476 -36.78 -15.71 3.68
N ALA A 477 -37.68 -15.88 2.71
CA ALA A 477 -39.07 -16.24 2.98
C ALA A 477 -39.20 -17.61 3.66
N GLN A 478 -40.24 -17.74 4.49
CA GLN A 478 -40.64 -19.01 5.09
C GLN A 478 -41.40 -19.85 4.06
N SER A 479 -40.95 -21.07 3.82
CA SER A 479 -41.71 -22.08 3.08
C SER A 479 -42.28 -23.11 4.06
N LYS A 480 -43.59 -23.37 3.98
CA LYS A 480 -44.21 -24.46 4.73
C LYS A 480 -44.11 -25.74 3.91
N SER A 481 -43.47 -26.77 4.48
CA SER A 481 -43.50 -28.11 3.90
C SER A 481 -44.90 -28.73 4.05
N ALA A 482 -45.23 -29.74 3.24
CA ALA A 482 -46.50 -30.46 3.30
C ALA A 482 -46.78 -31.10 4.68
N SER A 483 -45.74 -31.33 5.48
CA SER A 483 -45.78 -31.83 6.85
C SER A 483 -45.99 -30.75 7.94
N GLY A 484 -46.18 -29.48 7.57
CA GLY A 484 -46.42 -28.38 8.51
C GLY A 484 -45.15 -27.77 9.13
N THR A 485 -43.97 -28.35 8.88
CA THR A 485 -42.67 -27.78 9.28
C THR A 485 -42.38 -26.49 8.52
N ILE A 486 -42.04 -25.43 9.25
CA ILE A 486 -41.63 -24.14 8.69
C ILE A 486 -40.13 -24.23 8.38
N SER A 487 -39.76 -24.14 7.10
CA SER A 487 -38.37 -23.99 6.67
C SER A 487 -38.10 -22.56 6.21
N TYR A 488 -36.87 -22.11 6.43
CA TYR A 488 -36.42 -20.78 6.01
C TYR A 488 -35.51 -20.91 4.80
N GLN A 489 -35.76 -20.13 3.75
CA GLN A 489 -34.79 -19.96 2.68
C GLN A 489 -33.63 -19.11 3.22
N ILE A 490 -32.38 -19.50 2.99
CA ILE A 490 -31.20 -18.70 3.34
C ILE A 490 -30.54 -18.27 2.04
N SER A 491 -30.43 -16.96 1.82
CA SER A 491 -29.73 -16.40 0.67
C SER A 491 -28.29 -16.11 1.05
N GLY A 492 -27.32 -16.76 0.41
CA GLY A 492 -25.88 -16.59 0.67
C GLY A 492 -25.16 -15.92 -0.50
N ARG A 493 -24.27 -14.98 -0.21
CA ARG A 493 -23.41 -14.28 -1.17
C ARG A 493 -21.97 -14.46 -0.72
N ASN A 494 -21.15 -15.15 -1.51
CA ASN A 494 -19.79 -15.54 -1.13
C ASN A 494 -18.75 -14.97 -2.11
N ALA A 495 -17.66 -14.44 -1.58
CA ALA A 495 -16.53 -13.94 -2.36
C ALA A 495 -15.20 -14.32 -1.67
N ALA A 496 -14.29 -14.96 -2.42
CA ALA A 496 -12.95 -15.29 -1.95
C ALA A 496 -11.94 -14.83 -3.00
N THR A 497 -11.01 -13.96 -2.62
CA THR A 497 -10.06 -13.36 -3.55
C THR A 497 -8.79 -12.90 -2.86
N VAL A 498 -7.74 -12.69 -3.64
CA VAL A 498 -6.50 -12.04 -3.21
C VAL A 498 -6.29 -10.84 -4.11
N LEU A 499 -6.13 -9.67 -3.50
CA LEU A 499 -5.95 -8.39 -4.19
C LEU A 499 -4.81 -7.62 -3.57
N ARG A 500 -4.24 -6.68 -4.33
CA ARG A 500 -3.17 -5.78 -3.87
C ARG A 500 -3.60 -4.35 -4.16
N LEU A 501 -3.59 -3.53 -3.11
CA LEU A 501 -4.13 -2.17 -3.09
C LEU A 501 -3.15 -1.21 -2.47
N LYS A 502 -3.22 0.06 -2.86
CA LYS A 502 -2.52 1.13 -2.13
C LYS A 502 -3.30 1.53 -0.88
N ASP A 503 -2.60 2.17 0.05
CA ASP A 503 -3.23 2.82 1.20
C ASP A 503 -4.32 3.81 0.78
N GLY A 504 -5.52 3.68 1.35
CA GLY A 504 -6.68 4.51 1.06
C GLY A 504 -7.37 4.24 -0.29
N GLU A 505 -6.88 3.30 -1.09
CA GLU A 505 -7.47 2.96 -2.39
C GLU A 505 -8.73 2.10 -2.24
N THR A 506 -9.88 2.60 -2.68
CA THR A 506 -11.10 1.80 -2.75
C THR A 506 -11.13 0.98 -4.04
N GLN A 507 -11.21 -0.35 -3.91
CA GLN A 507 -11.40 -1.24 -5.04
C GLN A 507 -12.71 -2.02 -4.93
N ILE A 508 -13.37 -2.14 -6.08
CA ILE A 508 -14.56 -2.97 -6.24
C ILE A 508 -14.10 -4.43 -6.37
N LEU A 509 -14.47 -5.24 -5.39
CA LEU A 509 -14.21 -6.69 -5.35
C LEU A 509 -15.01 -7.43 -6.43
N GLY A 510 -16.24 -6.95 -6.64
CA GLY A 510 -17.18 -7.53 -7.58
C GLY A 510 -18.56 -6.93 -7.41
N GLY A 511 -19.47 -7.34 -8.28
CA GLY A 511 -20.87 -6.99 -8.21
C GLY A 511 -21.73 -7.94 -9.03
N LEU A 512 -23.02 -7.92 -8.76
CA LEU A 512 -24.02 -8.71 -9.48
C LEU A 512 -25.22 -7.82 -9.77
N ILE A 513 -25.58 -7.71 -11.05
CA ILE A 513 -26.83 -7.09 -11.47
C ILE A 513 -27.71 -8.24 -11.96
N ASN A 514 -28.88 -8.38 -11.35
CA ASN A 514 -29.90 -9.34 -11.76
C ASN A 514 -31.15 -8.56 -12.16
N ASP A 515 -31.70 -8.84 -13.34
CA ASP A 515 -32.88 -8.17 -13.90
C ASP A 515 -33.80 -9.25 -14.48
N ASP A 516 -34.93 -9.47 -13.82
CA ASP A 516 -35.94 -10.47 -14.17
C ASP A 516 -37.23 -9.77 -14.59
N ASP A 517 -37.53 -9.81 -15.89
CA ASP A 517 -38.74 -9.24 -16.49
C ASP A 517 -39.68 -10.39 -16.92
N ARG A 518 -40.77 -10.56 -16.18
CA ARG A 518 -41.79 -11.57 -16.44
C ARG A 518 -43.10 -10.92 -16.88
N LYS A 519 -43.41 -11.09 -18.17
CA LYS A 519 -44.69 -10.68 -18.77
C LYS A 519 -45.59 -11.88 -19.00
N THR A 520 -46.76 -11.88 -18.39
CA THR A 520 -47.84 -12.84 -18.62
C THR A 520 -49.03 -12.12 -19.22
N ALA A 521 -49.72 -12.75 -20.17
CA ALA A 521 -50.91 -12.17 -20.77
C ALA A 521 -51.93 -13.24 -21.10
N ASN A 522 -53.12 -13.13 -20.51
CA ASN A 522 -54.27 -13.95 -20.83
C ASN A 522 -55.19 -13.15 -21.74
N ARG A 523 -55.46 -13.65 -22.95
CA ARG A 523 -56.16 -12.89 -23.98
C ARG A 523 -57.33 -13.69 -24.55
N VAL A 524 -58.43 -13.00 -24.87
CA VAL A 524 -59.52 -13.60 -25.63
C VAL A 524 -59.09 -13.71 -27.10
N PRO A 525 -59.12 -14.91 -27.71
CA PRO A 525 -58.78 -15.07 -29.13
C PRO A 525 -59.66 -14.19 -30.04
N GLY A 526 -59.06 -13.55 -31.05
CA GLY A 526 -59.75 -12.63 -31.97
C GLY A 526 -59.95 -11.22 -31.41
N LEU A 527 -60.68 -11.07 -30.32
CA LEU A 527 -61.05 -9.75 -29.76
C LEU A 527 -59.89 -8.97 -29.15
N SER A 528 -58.86 -9.65 -28.67
CA SER A 528 -57.66 -9.03 -28.09
C SER A 528 -56.71 -8.37 -29.11
N GLN A 529 -56.89 -8.61 -30.40
CA GLN A 529 -55.99 -8.10 -31.45
C GLN A 529 -56.36 -6.70 -31.96
N PHE A 530 -57.51 -6.14 -31.53
CA PHE A 530 -57.89 -4.78 -31.91
C PHE A 530 -56.93 -3.74 -31.30
N PRO A 531 -56.40 -2.78 -32.08
CA PRO A 531 -55.33 -1.88 -31.64
C PRO A 531 -55.72 -0.94 -30.49
N VAL A 532 -57.01 -0.62 -30.31
CA VAL A 532 -57.51 0.26 -29.24
C VAL A 532 -58.33 -0.52 -28.21
N LEU A 533 -59.20 -1.42 -28.66
CA LEU A 533 -60.12 -2.16 -27.80
C LEU A 533 -59.53 -3.47 -27.25
N GLY A 534 -58.42 -3.96 -27.82
CA GLY A 534 -57.83 -5.26 -27.45
C GLY A 534 -57.41 -5.36 -25.99
N ARG A 535 -57.05 -4.23 -25.36
CA ARG A 535 -56.70 -4.16 -23.92
C ARG A 535 -57.89 -4.44 -23.00
N LEU A 536 -59.12 -4.22 -23.45
CA LEU A 536 -60.34 -4.60 -22.70
C LEU A 536 -60.59 -6.10 -22.75
N PHE A 537 -59.97 -6.82 -23.68
CA PHE A 537 -60.11 -8.27 -23.89
C PHE A 537 -58.85 -9.05 -23.48
N ALA A 538 -58.01 -8.44 -22.65
CA ALA A 538 -56.77 -9.01 -22.14
C ALA A 538 -56.61 -8.73 -20.65
N ASN A 539 -55.89 -9.64 -19.96
CA ASN A 539 -55.37 -9.45 -18.61
C ASN A 539 -53.85 -9.59 -18.68
N GLU A 540 -53.13 -8.50 -18.44
CA GLU A 540 -51.68 -8.42 -18.57
C GLU A 540 -51.04 -8.28 -17.18
N GLY A 541 -50.17 -9.23 -16.86
CA GLY A 541 -49.31 -9.21 -15.68
C GLY A 541 -47.88 -8.89 -16.10
N ASN A 542 -47.30 -7.85 -15.53
CA ASN A 542 -45.91 -7.46 -15.72
C ASN A 542 -45.22 -7.43 -14.36
N ASN A 543 -44.26 -8.33 -14.15
CA ASN A 543 -43.47 -8.39 -12.93
C ASN A 543 -42.00 -8.14 -13.28
N ASN A 544 -41.48 -6.98 -12.88
CA ASN A 544 -40.09 -6.61 -13.06
C ASN A 544 -39.39 -6.63 -11.69
N GLN A 545 -38.30 -7.39 -11.59
CA GLN A 545 -37.49 -7.46 -10.39
C GLN A 545 -36.02 -7.22 -10.75
N LYS A 546 -35.46 -6.15 -10.19
CA LYS A 546 -34.06 -5.78 -10.37
C LYS A 546 -33.31 -5.75 -9.05
N SER A 547 -32.16 -6.42 -8.95
CA SER A 547 -31.26 -6.35 -7.81
C SER A 547 -29.83 -6.04 -8.24
N GLU A 548 -29.20 -5.08 -7.56
CA GLU A 548 -27.83 -4.64 -7.81
C GLU A 548 -27.02 -4.80 -6.52
N LEU A 549 -26.00 -5.66 -6.53
CA LEU A 549 -25.07 -5.89 -5.43
C LEU A 549 -23.69 -5.37 -5.83
N VAL A 550 -23.07 -4.56 -4.98
CA VAL A 550 -21.69 -4.07 -5.15
C VAL A 550 -20.92 -4.33 -3.86
N LEU A 551 -19.73 -4.91 -4.01
CA LEU A 551 -18.80 -5.18 -2.93
C LEU A 551 -17.53 -4.39 -3.17
N SER A 552 -17.09 -3.63 -2.18
CA SER A 552 -15.85 -2.85 -2.25
C SER A 552 -15.07 -2.92 -0.95
N ILE A 553 -13.75 -2.77 -1.04
CA ILE A 553 -12.84 -2.77 0.09
C ILE A 553 -11.88 -1.59 -0.02
N THR A 554 -11.60 -0.97 1.13
CA THR A 554 -10.66 0.13 1.26
C THR A 554 -9.73 -0.16 2.45
N PRO A 555 -8.44 -0.43 2.22
CA PRO A 555 -7.46 -0.53 3.28
C PRO A 555 -7.01 0.86 3.72
N ARG A 556 -6.70 1.01 5.01
CA ARG A 556 -6.08 2.18 5.61
C ARG A 556 -4.97 1.74 6.55
N ILE A 557 -3.73 2.07 6.24
CA ILE A 557 -2.58 1.78 7.08
C ILE A 557 -2.69 2.64 8.35
N VAL A 558 -2.77 2.00 9.51
CA VAL A 558 -2.74 2.70 10.81
C VAL A 558 -1.29 2.88 11.25
N ARG A 559 -0.46 1.87 10.97
CA ARG A 559 0.98 1.90 11.21
C ARG A 559 1.69 1.25 10.03
N GLY A 560 2.50 2.03 9.32
CA GLY A 560 3.26 1.57 8.15
C GLY A 560 4.50 0.76 8.53
N LEU A 561 4.98 -0.04 7.58
CA LEU A 561 6.27 -0.68 7.68
C LEU A 561 7.34 0.34 7.34
N VAL A 562 7.91 1.00 8.35
CA VAL A 562 9.02 1.95 8.14
C VAL A 562 10.29 1.11 7.97
N PRO A 563 10.88 1.01 6.76
CA PRO A 563 12.20 0.42 6.63
C PRO A 563 13.17 1.26 7.47
N PRO A 564 14.05 0.65 8.28
CA PRO A 564 15.02 1.39 9.10
C PRO A 564 16.02 2.10 8.17
N SER A 565 15.65 3.27 7.67
CA SER A 565 16.45 4.09 6.74
C SER A 565 17.62 4.80 7.42
N GLN A 566 17.73 4.69 8.75
CA GLN A 566 18.75 5.37 9.56
C GLN A 566 19.79 4.43 10.17
N VAL A 567 19.64 3.12 10.03
CA VAL A 567 20.71 2.18 10.35
C VAL A 567 21.41 1.87 9.04
N PRO A 568 22.71 2.19 8.87
CA PRO A 568 23.43 1.77 7.68
C PRO A 568 23.25 0.26 7.53
N SER A 569 22.60 -0.17 6.45
CA SER A 569 22.28 -1.57 6.14
C SER A 569 23.52 -2.47 6.07
N GLN A 570 24.69 -1.85 6.06
CA GLN A 570 25.98 -2.48 6.19
C GLN A 570 26.77 -1.76 7.29
N PHE A 571 27.11 -2.48 8.35
CA PHE A 571 28.08 -2.02 9.34
C PHE A 571 29.21 -3.04 9.45
N TRP A 572 30.43 -2.55 9.67
CA TRP A 572 31.58 -3.40 9.93
C TRP A 572 31.43 -4.05 11.30
N SER A 573 31.32 -5.38 11.34
CA SER A 573 31.16 -6.16 12.57
C SER A 573 32.46 -6.73 13.14
N GLY A 574 33.60 -6.54 12.45
CA GLY A 574 34.88 -7.12 12.85
C GLY A 574 35.17 -8.45 12.15
N THR A 575 35.96 -9.31 12.79
CA THR A 575 36.21 -10.68 12.34
C THR A 575 35.39 -11.65 13.15
N GLU A 576 35.18 -12.87 12.64
CA GLU A 576 34.39 -13.91 13.33
C GLU A 576 34.88 -14.20 14.76
N ASN A 577 36.20 -14.11 14.98
CA ASN A 577 36.82 -14.35 16.29
C ASN A 577 36.98 -13.06 17.13
N ASN A 578 36.65 -11.89 16.57
CA ASN A 578 36.80 -10.61 17.26
C ASN A 578 35.76 -9.59 16.76
N PRO A 579 34.50 -9.71 17.23
CA PRO A 579 33.44 -8.80 16.85
C PRO A 579 33.70 -7.41 17.45
N ARG A 580 33.95 -6.40 16.61
CA ARG A 580 34.21 -5.02 17.04
C ARG A 580 33.65 -4.01 16.06
N LEU A 581 33.05 -2.96 16.59
CA LEU A 581 32.70 -1.77 15.82
C LEU A 581 33.98 -1.00 15.48
N ARG A 582 34.15 -0.61 14.22
CA ARG A 582 35.27 0.25 13.83
C ARG A 582 35.06 1.62 14.48
N SER A 583 35.97 2.03 15.36
CA SER A 583 36.05 3.43 15.78
C SER A 583 36.44 4.25 14.54
N ALA A 584 35.55 5.14 14.12
CA ALA A 584 35.83 6.07 13.04
C ALA A 584 36.89 7.07 13.52
N VAL A 585 38.17 6.70 13.41
CA VAL A 585 39.24 7.69 13.36
C VAL A 585 39.28 8.15 11.90
N PRO A 586 38.82 9.37 11.58
CA PRO A 586 39.01 9.89 10.24
C PRO A 586 40.52 9.95 10.00
N LEU A 587 41.00 9.20 9.01
CA LEU A 587 42.28 9.48 8.38
C LEU A 587 42.16 10.91 7.86
N LYS A 588 42.76 11.85 8.59
CA LYS A 588 42.88 13.23 8.15
C LYS A 588 43.76 13.17 6.90
N ALA A 589 43.14 13.24 5.73
CA ALA A 589 43.88 13.49 4.49
C ALA A 589 44.71 14.75 4.75
N SER A 590 46.03 14.63 4.67
CA SER A 590 46.92 15.78 4.72
C SER A 590 46.48 16.72 3.59
N ASN A 591 46.08 17.94 3.98
CA ASN A 591 45.88 19.03 3.04
C ASN A 591 47.26 19.46 2.53
N ASP A 592 47.80 18.71 1.58
CA ASP A 592 48.83 19.17 0.65
C ASP A 592 48.17 19.33 -0.73
N ALA A 593 47.16 20.21 -0.78
CA ALA A 593 46.53 20.67 -2.00
C ALA A 593 46.80 22.16 -2.18
N ASP A 594 48.09 22.52 -2.14
CA ASP A 594 48.55 23.84 -2.60
C ASP A 594 49.88 23.70 -3.36
N LYS A 595 49.87 22.83 -4.37
CA LYS A 595 50.82 22.91 -5.47
C LYS A 595 50.27 22.21 -6.70
N ALA A 596 49.79 23.01 -7.65
CA ALA A 596 49.47 22.55 -8.99
C ALA A 596 50.68 21.83 -9.61
N PRO A 597 50.56 20.59 -10.11
CA PRO A 597 51.59 20.00 -10.94
C PRO A 597 51.41 20.49 -12.38
N ALA A 598 52.47 21.12 -12.89
CA ALA A 598 52.70 21.26 -14.30
C ALA A 598 52.86 19.88 -14.96
N THR A 599 52.41 19.80 -16.20
CA THR A 599 52.42 18.64 -17.09
C THR A 599 53.82 18.01 -17.27
N PRO A 600 53.94 16.68 -17.31
CA PRO A 600 55.01 16.01 -18.03
C PRO A 600 54.51 15.35 -19.33
N ALA A 601 55.31 15.51 -20.38
CA ALA A 601 55.24 14.79 -21.66
C ALA A 601 55.67 13.31 -21.51
N PRO A 602 55.43 12.44 -22.51
CA PRO A 602 55.26 10.99 -22.33
C PRO A 602 56.56 10.17 -22.51
N ALA A 603 56.67 9.08 -21.76
CA ALA A 603 57.70 8.03 -21.89
C ALA A 603 57.06 6.65 -21.55
N PRO A 604 57.65 5.51 -21.98
CA PRO A 604 56.95 4.48 -22.75
C PRO A 604 56.32 3.35 -21.93
N ALA A 605 55.37 2.68 -22.57
CA ALA A 605 54.55 1.60 -22.05
C ALA A 605 55.34 0.31 -21.70
N VAL A 606 55.01 -0.27 -20.54
CA VAL A 606 55.05 -1.70 -20.22
C VAL A 606 53.79 -2.07 -19.42
N PRO A 607 53.27 -3.31 -19.54
CA PRO A 607 51.84 -3.58 -19.58
C PRO A 607 51.22 -3.79 -18.19
N ALA A 608 50.10 -3.11 -17.95
CA ALA A 608 49.26 -3.31 -16.78
C ALA A 608 48.40 -4.56 -16.94
N THR A 609 48.45 -5.43 -15.93
CA THR A 609 47.42 -6.42 -15.61
C THR A 609 46.06 -5.71 -15.48
N PRO A 610 44.95 -6.26 -16.02
CA PRO A 610 43.69 -5.53 -16.11
C PRO A 610 43.05 -5.35 -14.73
N GLU A 611 42.87 -4.09 -14.35
CA GLU A 611 41.85 -3.62 -13.42
C GLU A 611 40.46 -4.02 -13.95
N PRO A 612 39.49 -4.45 -13.12
CA PRO A 612 38.15 -4.79 -13.59
C PRO A 612 37.50 -3.52 -14.16
N ALA A 613 37.38 -3.49 -15.49
CA ALA A 613 36.74 -2.40 -16.20
C ALA A 613 35.34 -2.16 -15.65
N ALA A 614 35.06 -0.90 -15.31
CA ALA A 614 33.70 -0.40 -15.23
C ALA A 614 32.97 -0.84 -16.51
N ALA A 615 31.93 -1.64 -16.32
CA ALA A 615 31.16 -2.23 -17.41
C ALA A 615 30.64 -1.12 -18.33
N ALA A 616 31.02 -1.18 -19.61
CA ALA A 616 30.51 -0.27 -20.63
C ALA A 616 28.98 -0.42 -20.73
N PRO A 617 28.22 0.70 -20.82
CA PRO A 617 26.78 0.63 -21.04
C PRO A 617 26.47 -0.04 -22.38
N ALA A 618 25.37 -0.78 -22.46
CA ALA A 618 24.87 -1.33 -23.73
C ALA A 618 24.71 -0.19 -24.75
N LEU A 619 25.00 -0.41 -26.03
CA LEU A 619 24.73 0.53 -27.11
C LEU A 619 23.43 0.12 -27.81
N LEU A 620 22.57 1.10 -28.09
CA LEU A 620 21.31 0.91 -28.79
C LEU A 620 21.27 1.79 -30.04
N HIS A 621 20.81 1.23 -31.15
CA HIS A 621 20.54 2.01 -32.36
C HIS A 621 19.29 1.53 -33.09
N TRP A 622 18.57 2.47 -33.68
CA TRP A 622 17.44 2.18 -34.57
C TRP A 622 17.95 1.89 -35.99
N ASP A 623 17.33 0.93 -36.66
CA ASP A 623 17.60 0.53 -38.03
C ASP A 623 16.27 0.46 -38.81
N GLY A 624 16.16 1.22 -39.88
CA GLY A 624 14.96 1.33 -40.70
C GLY A 624 15.13 2.28 -41.88
N PRO A 625 14.14 2.32 -42.81
CA PRO A 625 14.20 3.19 -43.98
C PRO A 625 14.06 4.67 -43.59
N ALA A 626 14.84 5.54 -44.22
CA ALA A 626 14.81 6.99 -43.98
C ALA A 626 13.59 7.69 -44.62
N GLU A 627 12.94 7.04 -45.59
CA GLU A 627 11.82 7.58 -46.35
C GLU A 627 10.75 6.51 -46.64
N VAL A 628 9.47 6.89 -46.56
CA VAL A 628 8.32 6.03 -46.88
C VAL A 628 7.22 6.83 -47.56
N ALA A 629 6.53 6.24 -48.54
CA ALA A 629 5.38 6.87 -49.20
C ALA A 629 4.13 6.82 -48.31
N VAL A 630 3.25 7.83 -48.42
CA VAL A 630 1.93 7.83 -47.73
C VAL A 630 1.15 6.55 -48.04
N GLY A 631 0.63 5.88 -47.01
CA GLY A 631 -0.10 4.62 -47.11
C GLY A 631 0.79 3.36 -47.08
N GLY A 632 2.11 3.52 -47.24
CA GLY A 632 3.07 2.42 -47.12
C GLY A 632 3.28 1.96 -45.67
N THR A 633 3.64 0.69 -45.50
CA THR A 633 4.10 0.15 -44.21
C THR A 633 5.62 0.00 -44.22
N PHE A 634 6.25 0.21 -43.07
CA PHE A 634 7.68 -0.01 -42.88
C PHE A 634 7.97 -0.61 -41.50
N LYS A 635 9.12 -1.27 -41.40
CA LYS A 635 9.59 -1.93 -40.18
C LYS A 635 10.80 -1.18 -39.62
N LEU A 636 10.75 -0.89 -38.33
CA LEU A 636 11.81 -0.23 -37.58
C LEU A 636 12.35 -1.20 -36.52
N ALA A 637 13.61 -1.61 -36.65
CA ALA A 637 14.26 -2.54 -35.73
C ALA A 637 15.15 -1.81 -34.73
N LEU A 638 15.08 -2.20 -33.45
CA LEU A 638 16.02 -1.77 -32.42
C LEU A 638 17.12 -2.82 -32.27
N GLN A 639 18.36 -2.43 -32.53
CA GLN A 639 19.54 -3.27 -32.35
C GLN A 639 20.20 -2.93 -31.02
N VAL A 640 20.67 -3.95 -30.31
CA VAL A 640 21.40 -3.82 -29.05
C VAL A 640 22.77 -4.49 -29.17
N SER A 641 23.78 -3.82 -28.63
CA SER A 641 25.14 -4.31 -28.48
C SER A 641 25.52 -4.20 -27.01
N SER A 642 25.67 -5.32 -26.31
CA SER A 642 26.00 -5.31 -24.87
C SER A 642 27.06 -6.34 -24.53
N GLN A 643 28.12 -5.91 -23.85
CA GLN A 643 29.12 -6.82 -23.29
C GLN A 643 28.66 -7.45 -21.96
N VAL A 644 27.63 -6.87 -21.32
CA VAL A 644 27.02 -7.38 -20.08
C VAL A 644 25.72 -8.11 -20.40
N GLY A 645 25.48 -9.24 -19.72
CA GLY A 645 24.26 -10.03 -19.92
C GLY A 645 23.01 -9.29 -19.45
N ILE A 646 22.06 -9.05 -20.37
CA ILE A 646 20.76 -8.41 -20.12
C ILE A 646 19.70 -9.48 -19.82
N THR A 647 18.91 -9.27 -18.76
CA THR A 647 17.87 -10.20 -18.30
C THR A 647 16.45 -9.67 -18.47
N ASP A 648 16.27 -8.36 -18.35
CA ASP A 648 14.99 -7.68 -18.55
C ASP A 648 15.22 -6.36 -19.29
N PHE A 649 14.33 -6.04 -20.23
CA PHE A 649 14.43 -4.86 -21.06
C PHE A 649 13.05 -4.18 -21.20
N PRO A 650 12.70 -3.25 -20.30
CA PRO A 650 11.55 -2.37 -20.48
C PRO A 650 11.88 -1.26 -21.50
N LEU A 651 10.95 -0.96 -22.40
CA LEU A 651 11.10 0.08 -23.42
C LEU A 651 9.78 0.85 -23.62
N GLN A 652 9.89 2.18 -23.58
CA GLN A 652 8.79 3.08 -23.96
C GLN A 652 9.17 3.89 -25.19
N VAL A 653 8.38 3.78 -26.25
CA VAL A 653 8.59 4.48 -27.53
C VAL A 653 7.43 5.43 -27.78
N LYS A 654 7.74 6.67 -28.12
CA LYS A 654 6.77 7.69 -28.51
C LYS A 654 6.93 8.03 -29.99
N TYR A 655 5.81 8.11 -30.69
CA TYR A 655 5.70 8.51 -32.09
C TYR A 655 4.55 9.52 -32.26
N ASP A 656 4.50 10.20 -33.39
CA ASP A 656 3.41 11.13 -33.71
C ASP A 656 2.22 10.36 -34.33
N PRO A 657 1.08 10.23 -33.61
CA PRO A 657 -0.07 9.45 -34.08
C PRO A 657 -0.82 10.13 -35.23
N THR A 658 -0.52 11.40 -35.54
CA THR A 658 -1.14 12.11 -36.66
C THR A 658 -0.49 11.79 -38.00
N VAL A 659 0.76 11.30 -37.97
CA VAL A 659 1.59 11.00 -39.15
C VAL A 659 1.84 9.51 -39.30
N LEU A 660 2.03 8.78 -38.19
CA LEU A 660 2.34 7.36 -38.17
C LEU A 660 1.32 6.59 -37.33
N GLU A 661 1.06 5.34 -37.69
CA GLU A 661 0.24 4.41 -36.91
C GLU A 661 1.07 3.15 -36.65
N ALA A 662 1.25 2.77 -35.38
CA ALA A 662 1.91 1.51 -35.03
C ALA A 662 0.94 0.34 -35.23
N ILE A 663 1.26 -0.55 -36.18
CA ILE A 663 0.44 -1.72 -36.51
C ILE A 663 0.75 -2.86 -35.55
N ASP A 664 2.02 -3.22 -35.41
CA ASP A 664 2.44 -4.34 -34.59
C ASP A 664 3.85 -4.17 -34.00
N VAL A 665 4.13 -4.96 -32.97
CA VAL A 665 5.43 -5.06 -32.31
C VAL A 665 5.81 -6.54 -32.18
N ILE A 666 6.95 -6.91 -32.76
CA ILE A 666 7.45 -8.28 -32.86
C ILE A 666 8.74 -8.39 -32.03
N PRO A 667 8.86 -9.36 -31.10
CA PRO A 667 10.07 -9.57 -30.33
C PRO A 667 11.23 -10.04 -31.23
N GLY A 668 12.44 -9.52 -30.98
CA GLY A 668 13.66 -9.93 -31.66
C GLY A 668 14.34 -11.13 -31.00
N ALA A 669 15.34 -11.70 -31.69
CA ALA A 669 16.04 -12.91 -31.28
C ALA A 669 17.07 -12.70 -30.14
N PHE A 670 17.45 -11.45 -29.84
CA PHE A 670 18.50 -11.15 -28.85
C PHE A 670 18.21 -11.77 -27.47
N MET A 671 17.02 -11.54 -26.91
CA MET A 671 16.67 -12.08 -25.58
C MET A 671 16.47 -13.61 -25.56
N ALA A 672 16.29 -14.23 -26.73
CA ALA A 672 16.05 -15.66 -26.91
C ALA A 672 17.34 -16.46 -27.23
N GLN A 673 18.51 -15.81 -27.23
CA GLN A 673 19.81 -16.47 -27.43
C GLN A 673 20.02 -17.63 -26.43
N GLY A 674 20.68 -18.71 -26.86
CA GLY A 674 20.86 -19.90 -26.01
C GLY A 674 19.56 -20.67 -25.71
N ASN A 675 18.56 -20.56 -26.61
CA ASN A 675 17.28 -21.26 -26.52
C ASN A 675 16.48 -20.99 -25.23
N ALA A 676 16.66 -19.81 -24.64
CA ALA A 676 15.97 -19.47 -23.41
C ALA A 676 14.53 -19.04 -23.67
N LYS A 677 13.68 -19.35 -22.69
CA LYS A 677 12.31 -18.89 -22.66
C LYS A 677 12.28 -17.40 -22.37
N THR A 678 11.48 -16.66 -23.15
CA THR A 678 11.26 -15.23 -22.96
C THR A 678 9.78 -14.96 -22.73
N ALA A 679 9.49 -14.01 -21.84
CA ALA A 679 8.18 -13.43 -21.62
C ALA A 679 8.16 -12.04 -22.26
N PHE A 680 7.34 -11.87 -23.29
CA PHE A 680 7.21 -10.61 -24.03
C PHE A 680 5.82 -10.02 -23.79
N SER A 681 5.76 -8.74 -23.42
CA SER A 681 4.51 -7.99 -23.27
C SER A 681 4.56 -6.73 -24.11
N LYS A 682 3.44 -6.42 -24.79
CA LYS A 682 3.28 -5.21 -25.60
C LYS A 682 1.93 -4.55 -25.34
N ARG A 683 1.92 -3.22 -25.30
CA ARG A 683 0.74 -2.39 -25.30
C ARG A 683 0.97 -1.21 -26.23
N ILE A 684 0.12 -1.09 -27.25
CA ILE A 684 0.08 0.04 -28.17
C ILE A 684 -1.10 0.92 -27.75
N ALA A 685 -0.85 2.21 -27.51
CA ALA A 685 -1.87 3.22 -27.25
C ALA A 685 -1.92 4.19 -28.44
N PRO A 686 -2.77 3.92 -29.47
CA PRO A 686 -2.77 4.69 -30.71
C PRO A 686 -3.17 6.15 -30.52
N ALA A 687 -4.07 6.44 -29.56
CA ALA A 687 -4.54 7.79 -29.27
C ALA A 687 -3.43 8.69 -28.68
N ASP A 688 -2.50 8.11 -27.92
CA ASP A 688 -1.44 8.83 -27.22
C ASP A 688 -0.09 8.78 -27.95
N GLY A 689 -0.01 8.05 -29.07
CA GLY A 689 1.24 7.82 -29.81
C GLY A 689 2.31 7.10 -28.99
N LEU A 690 1.90 6.23 -28.05
CA LEU A 690 2.79 5.58 -27.09
C LEU A 690 2.79 4.06 -27.25
N ILE A 691 3.98 3.47 -27.28
CA ILE A 691 4.20 2.02 -27.25
C ILE A 691 4.95 1.69 -25.97
N VAL A 692 4.39 0.81 -25.15
CA VAL A 692 5.04 0.27 -23.97
C VAL A 692 5.26 -1.22 -24.19
N LEU A 693 6.51 -1.67 -24.10
CA LEU A 693 6.86 -3.07 -24.24
C LEU A 693 7.89 -3.48 -23.21
N SER A 694 7.89 -4.77 -22.87
CA SER A 694 8.93 -5.37 -22.04
C SER A 694 9.24 -6.77 -22.54
N GLN A 695 10.53 -7.12 -22.52
CA GLN A 695 10.97 -8.47 -22.85
C GLN A 695 11.87 -8.97 -21.73
N LYS A 696 11.39 -9.99 -21.02
CA LYS A 696 12.09 -10.61 -19.89
C LYS A 696 12.53 -12.02 -20.23
N ARG A 697 13.77 -12.38 -19.89
CA ARG A 697 14.29 -13.74 -20.00
C ARG A 697 13.89 -14.53 -18.75
N THR A 698 13.23 -15.67 -18.92
CA THR A 698 12.65 -16.47 -17.81
C THR A 698 13.35 -17.82 -17.59
N GLY A 699 14.52 -18.06 -18.21
CA GLY A 699 15.41 -19.22 -18.00
C GLY A 699 15.73 -20.03 -19.26
N GLY A 700 16.91 -20.65 -19.31
CA GLY A 700 17.44 -21.50 -20.40
C GLY A 700 18.28 -22.68 -19.87
N THR A 701 18.59 -23.66 -20.72
CA THR A 701 19.26 -24.94 -20.36
C THR A 701 20.75 -24.81 -20.02
N ASP A 702 21.38 -23.71 -20.41
CA ASP A 702 22.76 -23.37 -20.06
C ASP A 702 22.73 -22.09 -19.19
N ASP A 703 23.01 -22.27 -17.90
CA ASP A 703 23.12 -21.28 -16.83
C ASP A 703 21.93 -20.27 -16.69
N PRO A 704 20.97 -20.50 -15.77
CA PRO A 704 19.75 -19.69 -15.63
C PRO A 704 20.00 -18.24 -15.17
N MET A 705 21.23 -17.88 -14.79
CA MET A 705 21.62 -16.52 -14.41
C MET A 705 22.42 -15.77 -15.49
N ALA A 706 22.77 -16.41 -16.61
CA ALA A 706 23.44 -15.74 -17.71
C ALA A 706 22.44 -14.90 -18.54
N GLY A 707 22.60 -13.58 -18.50
CA GLY A 707 21.83 -12.66 -19.35
C GLY A 707 22.28 -12.70 -20.82
N ALA A 708 21.45 -12.20 -21.74
CA ALA A 708 21.77 -12.12 -23.16
C ALA A 708 22.83 -11.04 -23.43
N ASN A 709 23.89 -11.37 -24.17
CA ASN A 709 25.01 -10.48 -24.49
C ASN A 709 25.42 -10.61 -25.97
N GLY A 710 26.29 -9.70 -26.43
CA GLY A 710 26.67 -9.55 -27.83
C GLY A 710 25.76 -8.60 -28.60
N ASP A 711 25.71 -8.79 -29.92
CA ASP A 711 24.95 -7.95 -30.85
C ASP A 711 23.70 -8.68 -31.33
N GLY A 712 22.57 -7.98 -31.38
CA GLY A 712 21.38 -8.55 -32.00
C GLY A 712 20.14 -7.66 -31.95
N ARG A 713 19.11 -8.12 -32.66
CA ARG A 713 17.83 -7.42 -32.72
C ARG A 713 17.02 -7.68 -31.46
N LEU A 714 16.66 -6.60 -30.78
CA LEU A 714 15.86 -6.65 -29.56
C LEU A 714 14.36 -6.67 -29.88
N VAL A 715 13.89 -5.74 -30.73
CA VAL A 715 12.48 -5.64 -31.12
C VAL A 715 12.34 -5.05 -32.52
N GLU A 716 11.26 -5.39 -33.21
CA GLU A 716 10.87 -4.83 -34.50
C GLU A 716 9.46 -4.25 -34.39
N ILE A 717 9.28 -3.00 -34.79
CA ILE A 717 8.00 -2.28 -34.74
C ILE A 717 7.57 -2.00 -36.18
N GLU A 718 6.35 -2.39 -36.53
CA GLU A 718 5.75 -2.13 -37.83
C GLU A 718 4.86 -0.89 -37.76
N TYR A 719 5.12 0.07 -38.65
CA TYR A 719 4.38 1.33 -38.75
C TYR A 719 3.72 1.47 -40.12
N ARG A 720 2.60 2.19 -40.17
CA ARG A 720 1.94 2.68 -41.39
C ARG A 720 2.00 4.20 -41.46
N ALA A 721 2.36 4.73 -42.62
CA ALA A 721 2.40 6.17 -42.86
C ALA A 721 0.99 6.70 -43.22
N LEU A 722 0.47 7.65 -42.44
CA LEU A 722 -0.88 8.21 -42.62
C LEU A 722 -0.89 9.54 -43.38
N LYS A 723 0.08 10.44 -43.12
CA LYS A 723 0.14 11.80 -43.70
C LYS A 723 1.56 12.17 -44.11
N PRO A 724 1.74 13.03 -45.12
CA PRO A 724 3.07 13.50 -45.52
C PRO A 724 3.69 14.37 -44.42
N SER A 725 4.99 14.20 -44.17
CA SER A 725 5.76 14.92 -43.14
C SER A 725 7.24 14.95 -43.49
N THR A 726 7.86 16.12 -43.40
CA THR A 726 9.28 16.32 -43.74
C THR A 726 10.26 15.93 -42.64
N ALA A 727 9.80 15.65 -41.41
CA ALA A 727 10.67 15.22 -40.30
C ALA A 727 9.87 14.71 -39.07
N THR A 728 9.24 13.53 -39.17
CA THR A 728 8.62 12.89 -37.99
C THR A 728 9.67 12.09 -37.22
N ARG A 729 9.68 12.22 -35.88
CA ARG A 729 10.65 11.55 -35.01
C ARG A 729 10.00 10.48 -34.15
N ILE A 730 10.69 9.36 -34.01
CA ILE A 730 10.38 8.29 -33.08
C ILE A 730 11.40 8.38 -31.95
N THR A 731 10.93 8.63 -30.73
CA THR A 731 11.78 8.88 -29.55
C THR A 731 11.56 7.81 -28.50
N THR A 732 12.65 7.30 -27.94
CA THR A 732 12.59 6.45 -26.75
C THR A 732 12.46 7.34 -25.51
N LEU A 733 11.45 7.11 -24.67
CA LEU A 733 11.18 7.90 -23.47
C LEU A 733 11.89 7.34 -22.23
N ALA A 734 11.94 6.02 -22.10
CA ALA A 734 12.53 5.34 -20.95
C ALA A 734 12.97 3.94 -21.33
N THR A 735 14.13 3.54 -20.82
CA THR A 735 14.68 2.19 -20.92
C THR A 735 15.76 2.01 -19.86
N ASP A 736 15.45 1.16 -18.88
CA ASP A 736 16.32 0.83 -17.76
C ASP A 736 16.56 -0.69 -17.78
N PRO A 737 17.48 -1.17 -18.63
CA PRO A 737 17.77 -2.60 -18.74
C PRO A 737 18.40 -3.14 -17.45
N LEU A 738 17.97 -4.35 -17.06
CA LEU A 738 18.50 -5.06 -15.90
C LEU A 738 19.50 -6.12 -16.35
N GLY A 739 20.72 -6.06 -15.82
CA GLY A 739 21.78 -7.03 -16.05
C GLY A 739 21.66 -8.29 -15.17
N SER A 740 22.46 -9.31 -15.47
CA SER A 740 22.62 -10.51 -14.64
C SER A 740 23.02 -10.13 -13.22
N GLY A 741 22.39 -10.74 -12.20
CA GLY A 741 22.63 -10.41 -10.79
C GLY A 741 21.92 -9.15 -10.28
N SER A 742 20.88 -8.68 -10.99
CA SER A 742 20.12 -7.46 -10.65
C SER A 742 20.94 -6.17 -10.71
N GLN A 743 22.06 -6.18 -11.46
CA GLN A 743 22.86 -5.00 -11.71
C GLN A 743 22.11 -4.05 -12.64
N VAL A 744 21.83 -2.83 -12.19
CA VAL A 744 21.19 -1.79 -13.02
C VAL A 744 22.22 -1.28 -14.02
N LEU A 745 21.97 -1.43 -15.32
CA LEU A 745 22.89 -1.03 -16.39
C LEU A 745 22.81 0.48 -16.74
N GLY A 746 21.99 1.23 -16.01
CA GLY A 746 21.72 2.66 -16.23
C GLY A 746 20.78 2.91 -17.41
N PRO A 747 20.29 4.15 -17.58
CA PRO A 747 19.39 4.49 -18.68
C PRO A 747 20.17 4.49 -20.00
N VAL A 748 19.86 3.55 -20.89
CA VAL A 748 20.49 3.45 -22.21
C VAL A 748 19.47 3.91 -23.24
N SER A 749 19.51 5.18 -23.68
CA SER A 749 18.54 5.67 -24.69
C SER A 749 19.19 5.80 -26.07
N PRO A 750 18.65 5.18 -27.13
CA PRO A 750 19.13 5.41 -28.50
C PRO A 750 18.78 6.83 -28.96
N ALA A 751 19.54 7.36 -29.93
CA ALA A 751 19.18 8.60 -30.60
C ALA A 751 17.79 8.48 -31.29
N ALA A 752 17.04 9.57 -31.34
CA ALA A 752 15.73 9.60 -32.00
C ALA A 752 15.84 9.24 -33.49
N PHE A 753 14.97 8.36 -33.97
CA PHE A 753 14.94 8.00 -35.38
C PHE A 753 14.07 9.00 -36.15
N ALA A 754 14.63 9.63 -37.19
CA ALA A 754 13.91 10.57 -38.05
C ALA A 754 13.49 9.88 -39.35
N ILE A 755 12.22 10.02 -39.72
CA ILE A 755 11.67 9.48 -40.97
C ILE A 755 10.92 10.56 -41.75
N THR A 756 11.11 10.55 -43.07
CA THR A 756 10.40 11.41 -44.01
C THR A 756 9.24 10.64 -44.63
N VAL A 757 8.02 11.19 -44.56
CA VAL A 757 6.86 10.63 -45.26
C VAL A 757 6.61 11.46 -46.51
N SER A 758 6.97 10.90 -47.66
CA SER A 758 6.82 11.57 -48.95
C SER A 758 5.39 11.46 -49.48
N PRO A 759 4.86 12.51 -50.10
CA PRO A 759 3.54 12.47 -50.72
C PRO A 759 3.50 11.37 -51.82
N PRO A 760 2.31 10.82 -52.12
CA PRO A 760 2.15 9.73 -53.07
C PRO A 760 2.54 10.10 -54.51
#